data_AF-A0A662A510-F1
#
_entry.id   AF-A0A662A510-F1
#
_cell.length_a   1.000
_cell.length_b   1.000
_cell.length_c   1.000
_cell.angle_alpha   90.00
_cell.angle_beta   90.00
_cell.angle_gamma   90.00
#
_symmetry.space_group_name_H-M   'P 1'
#
loop_
_entity.id
_entity.type
_entity.pdbx_description
1 polymer ?
#
loop_
_entity_poly.entity_id
_entity_poly.type
_entity_poly.pdbx_seq_one_letter_code
_entity_poly.pdbx_strand_id
1 'polypeptide(L)'
;MFSKKNKLIIVIMVVFIKSTVILYADCDMVAMISKTGFSISTIEMGTGDYDDPDEFIDFLIDHSTGGTNPDGYGVTYIDEDGNFPYINTTNLVTEFYSPQAWYVTAQDILANTYYYDYVHNGNHYFTGPMEAARDAIKLDDNNVAIVLGHDRRSSTALGNHPFRFDYDANTTFQFMHNGGIDDDIKLALYNELGGASWFTTNNHPSNWNTSYTQYNQFIDSEILFHWIMSNIIDNGGDVLSGIHDALTATIDDGEIDLEYEFSNPYYYYYWHNVVNFVLTDGETLYLFRNGGNNWDHHLLSWQENDNDSYSVKTQTELENGLNQFDCVVISRDEEPIVYNNFFDLDIKVFASGYNWISYPRLTEQGTSNGYLFEQAYFANNEPGMFQLTSGGNPTITDFEKILGHRLGDIYDMNIYYDDLTGFNDQDFDNMLHRHEGYKVKVASGAESTTLVIDGDRLPSNYELSEETLEASKYHWLGYWLPYSQDIDVAFGEFWDKVKIVKAENWTYADLSNPRGAGDPEPKPSMKIRPLEYGKGYLVKFSEDVDDFHWNDTNIVSEPERKEVAENFTYEEKADYEVIDVLGIDPSITEIGVFEDGICVGAVAVQDSAVQILVYSDNANRDPIPFTFEVTTGRGSSIPIKSYNSLNLRTGEYENRLIISGRQEYSVVKFGEQPEPEITINTAKLSGNYPNPFNPTTTISFSLPNEQNIELTIYNIKGQKVKKLYSGTADKGDHSIVWEGKDMTEKPVSSGLYFYKLRTNSNVLTRKMIMMK
;
A
#
# COMPACT_ATOMS: atom_id res chain seq x y z
N MET A 1 42.99 -60.76 42.61
CA MET A 1 43.74 -59.75 41.82
C MET A 1 42.74 -59.00 40.95
N PHE A 2 42.52 -57.73 41.25
CA PHE A 2 41.69 -56.83 40.44
C PHE A 2 42.48 -56.25 39.26
N SER A 3 41.77 -56.01 38.16
CA SER A 3 41.97 -54.91 37.21
C SER A 3 40.63 -54.83 36.44
N LYS A 4 39.61 -54.04 36.82
CA LYS A 4 39.53 -52.58 37.06
C LYS A 4 40.26 -51.76 35.99
N LYS A 5 39.81 -51.84 34.72
CA LYS A 5 40.09 -50.77 33.75
C LYS A 5 39.16 -50.60 32.53
N ASN A 6 38.05 -51.35 32.38
CA ASN A 6 37.21 -51.22 31.17
C ASN A 6 35.75 -50.79 31.44
N LYS A 7 35.47 -50.08 32.55
CA LYS A 7 34.15 -49.45 32.81
C LYS A 7 34.16 -47.91 32.78
N LEU A 8 35.28 -47.28 32.41
CA LEU A 8 35.44 -45.81 32.47
C LEU A 8 35.38 -45.11 31.10
N ILE A 9 35.19 -45.81 29.98
CA ILE A 9 35.27 -45.20 28.64
C ILE A 9 33.87 -44.95 28.02
N ILE A 10 32.82 -45.63 28.49
CA ILE A 10 31.47 -45.47 27.90
C ILE A 10 30.63 -44.40 28.64
N VAL A 11 30.93 -44.09 29.91
CA VAL A 11 30.19 -43.04 30.65
C VAL A 11 30.70 -41.64 30.31
N ILE A 12 31.99 -41.48 29.97
CA ILE A 12 32.57 -40.17 29.64
C ILE A 12 32.16 -39.70 28.23
N MET A 13 31.99 -40.61 27.26
CA MET A 13 31.52 -40.24 25.91
C MET A 13 30.02 -39.92 25.85
N VAL A 14 29.18 -40.58 26.65
CA VAL A 14 27.73 -40.28 26.68
C VAL A 14 27.45 -39.00 27.46
N VAL A 15 28.25 -38.68 28.49
CA VAL A 15 28.15 -37.39 29.19
C VAL A 15 28.72 -36.25 28.34
N PHE A 16 29.80 -36.47 27.57
CA PHE A 16 30.29 -35.44 26.65
C PHE A 16 29.35 -35.19 25.47
N ILE A 17 28.71 -36.21 24.90
CA ILE A 17 27.74 -36.01 23.81
C ILE A 17 26.46 -35.33 24.30
N LYS A 18 26.00 -35.57 25.54
CA LYS A 18 24.90 -34.78 26.13
C LYS A 18 25.32 -33.38 26.59
N SER A 19 26.59 -33.14 26.94
CA SER A 19 27.05 -31.82 27.41
C SER A 19 27.57 -30.89 26.31
N THR A 20 27.83 -31.37 25.10
CA THR A 20 28.05 -30.50 23.91
C THR A 20 26.79 -30.24 23.10
N VAL A 21 25.65 -30.79 23.51
CA VAL A 21 24.32 -30.55 22.89
C VAL A 21 23.56 -29.41 23.60
N ILE A 22 24.11 -28.83 24.67
CA ILE A 22 23.42 -27.83 25.52
C ILE A 22 23.93 -26.40 25.23
N LEU A 23 24.03 -25.95 23.98
CA LEU A 23 24.52 -24.57 23.75
C LEU A 23 23.95 -23.81 22.54
N TYR A 24 22.86 -24.28 21.92
CA TYR A 24 22.28 -23.55 20.79
C TYR A 24 20.75 -23.53 20.91
N ALA A 25 20.23 -22.34 21.26
CA ALA A 25 18.84 -21.82 21.35
C ALA A 25 17.72 -22.76 21.84
N ASP A 26 17.42 -22.72 23.14
CA ASP A 26 16.10 -23.13 23.67
C ASP A 26 15.40 -21.87 24.21
N CYS A 27 14.76 -21.08 23.34
CA CYS A 27 13.97 -19.92 23.72
C CYS A 27 12.50 -20.30 23.88
N ASP A 28 11.77 -19.60 24.75
CA ASP A 28 10.32 -19.75 24.89
C ASP A 28 9.63 -18.39 24.75
N MET A 29 8.50 -18.35 24.04
CA MET A 29 7.69 -17.15 23.85
C MET A 29 6.26 -17.44 24.29
N VAL A 30 5.64 -16.45 24.89
CA VAL A 30 4.22 -16.46 25.23
C VAL A 30 3.61 -15.08 24.98
N ALA A 31 2.37 -15.05 24.49
CA ALA A 31 1.58 -13.84 24.39
C ALA A 31 0.12 -14.08 24.80
N MET A 32 -0.54 -13.05 25.31
CA MET A 32 -1.96 -13.09 25.66
C MET A 32 -2.62 -11.79 25.22
N ILE A 33 -3.86 -11.90 24.73
CA ILE A 33 -4.69 -10.78 24.29
C ILE A 33 -6.12 -10.96 24.81
N SER A 34 -6.76 -9.88 25.26
CA SER A 34 -8.13 -9.91 25.81
C SER A 34 -9.01 -8.80 25.27
N LYS A 35 -10.30 -9.12 25.05
CA LYS A 35 -11.28 -8.20 24.44
C LYS A 35 -11.50 -6.95 25.31
N THR A 36 -11.92 -7.12 26.56
CA THR A 36 -12.33 -5.99 27.43
C THR A 36 -11.22 -5.46 28.34
N GLY A 37 -9.98 -5.91 28.14
CA GLY A 37 -8.94 -5.81 29.16
C GLY A 37 -9.30 -6.63 30.41
N PHE A 38 -8.29 -7.03 31.18
CA PHE A 38 -8.50 -7.72 32.44
C PHE A 38 -7.67 -7.08 33.55
N SER A 39 -8.23 -7.08 34.76
CA SER A 39 -7.42 -6.99 35.96
C SER A 39 -7.04 -8.42 36.37
N ILE A 40 -5.75 -8.73 36.44
CA ILE A 40 -5.28 -10.08 36.82
C ILE A 40 -5.85 -10.51 38.17
N SER A 41 -6.27 -9.58 39.04
CA SER A 41 -6.90 -9.92 40.33
C SER A 41 -8.33 -10.47 40.24
N THR A 42 -8.96 -10.42 39.06
CA THR A 42 -10.36 -10.85 38.84
C THR A 42 -10.53 -12.23 38.20
N ILE A 43 -9.42 -12.87 37.77
CA ILE A 43 -9.45 -14.21 37.18
C ILE A 43 -9.35 -15.24 38.32
N GLU A 44 -10.34 -16.13 38.44
CA GLU A 44 -10.36 -17.18 39.48
C GLU A 44 -9.35 -18.27 39.13
N MET A 45 -8.46 -18.60 40.09
CA MET A 45 -7.50 -19.72 39.99
C MET A 45 -8.19 -21.03 39.58
N GLY A 46 -7.93 -21.50 38.36
CA GLY A 46 -8.63 -22.62 37.73
C GLY A 46 -7.73 -23.62 37.00
N THR A 47 -7.61 -24.80 37.59
CA THR A 47 -7.37 -26.13 36.98
C THR A 47 -6.06 -26.52 36.27
N GLY A 48 -5.15 -25.60 35.93
CA GLY A 48 -3.83 -25.96 35.36
C GLY A 48 -3.80 -26.05 33.82
N ASP A 49 -4.58 -25.22 33.14
CA ASP A 49 -4.76 -25.19 31.68
C ASP A 49 -4.39 -23.81 31.04
N TYR A 50 -3.60 -22.94 31.71
CA TYR A 50 -3.08 -21.65 31.20
C TYR A 50 -4.13 -20.57 30.82
N ASP A 51 -5.35 -20.68 31.34
CA ASP A 51 -6.42 -19.66 31.24
C ASP A 51 -6.17 -18.41 32.13
N ASP A 52 -5.06 -18.39 32.86
CA ASP A 52 -4.67 -17.38 33.86
C ASP A 52 -3.28 -16.78 33.53
N PRO A 53 -3.14 -15.44 33.46
CA PRO A 53 -1.86 -14.74 33.42
C PRO A 53 -0.80 -15.22 34.43
N ASP A 54 -1.22 -15.74 35.58
CA ASP A 54 -0.29 -16.33 36.56
C ASP A 54 0.39 -17.60 36.06
N GLU A 55 -0.36 -18.53 35.49
CA GLU A 55 0.19 -19.76 34.93
C GLU A 55 1.03 -19.46 33.67
N PHE A 56 0.65 -18.41 32.92
CA PHE A 56 1.40 -17.87 31.78
C PHE A 56 2.76 -17.30 32.18
N ILE A 57 2.82 -16.45 33.23
CA ILE A 57 4.08 -15.89 33.69
C ILE A 57 4.88 -16.96 34.44
N ASP A 58 4.23 -17.84 35.20
CA ASP A 58 4.87 -18.96 35.88
C ASP A 58 5.49 -19.94 34.87
N PHE A 59 4.90 -20.13 33.68
CA PHE A 59 5.54 -20.87 32.58
C PHE A 59 6.91 -20.27 32.24
N LEU A 60 7.00 -18.95 32.04
CA LEU A 60 8.28 -18.29 31.81
C LEU A 60 9.21 -18.39 33.02
N ILE A 61 8.72 -18.21 34.25
CA ILE A 61 9.54 -18.33 35.47
C ILE A 61 10.13 -19.73 35.59
N ASP A 62 9.33 -20.77 35.40
CA ASP A 62 9.76 -22.17 35.53
C ASP A 62 10.79 -22.55 34.47
N HIS A 63 10.66 -22.01 33.25
CA HIS A 63 11.58 -22.27 32.15
C HIS A 63 12.83 -21.38 32.20
N SER A 64 12.74 -20.17 32.76
CA SER A 64 13.88 -19.27 33.00
C SER A 64 14.72 -19.66 34.22
N THR A 65 14.14 -20.35 35.22
CA THR A 65 14.85 -20.75 36.47
C THR A 65 15.65 -22.04 36.36
N GLY A 66 15.55 -22.75 35.21
CA GLY A 66 16.25 -23.99 34.87
C GLY A 66 17.75 -23.86 34.60
N GLY A 67 18.50 -23.19 35.49
CA GLY A 67 19.96 -23.19 35.52
C GLY A 67 20.62 -22.01 34.81
N THR A 68 21.01 -21.00 35.59
CA THR A 68 21.92 -19.90 35.20
C THR A 68 21.77 -19.45 33.73
N ASN A 69 20.57 -19.02 33.33
CA ASN A 69 20.38 -18.36 32.03
C ASN A 69 21.26 -17.10 32.04
N PRO A 70 22.39 -17.07 31.32
CA PRO A 70 23.34 -15.99 31.40
C PRO A 70 22.98 -14.86 30.43
N ASP A 71 21.78 -14.79 29.84
CA ASP A 71 21.52 -13.92 28.68
C ASP A 71 20.32 -12.96 28.87
N GLY A 72 19.18 -13.47 29.36
CA GLY A 72 18.07 -12.64 29.85
C GLY A 72 16.67 -13.10 29.47
N TYR A 73 15.68 -12.46 30.09
CA TYR A 73 14.25 -12.66 29.83
C TYR A 73 13.54 -11.32 29.97
N GLY A 74 12.39 -11.17 29.30
CA GLY A 74 11.64 -9.92 29.24
C GLY A 74 10.14 -10.12 29.23
N VAL A 75 9.43 -9.25 29.94
CA VAL A 75 7.97 -9.12 29.88
C VAL A 75 7.57 -7.67 29.72
N THR A 76 6.53 -7.46 28.94
CA THR A 76 5.88 -6.17 28.71
C THR A 76 4.38 -6.39 28.60
N TYR A 77 3.62 -5.31 28.73
CA TYR A 77 2.18 -5.32 28.59
C TYR A 77 1.66 -4.01 28.04
N ILE A 78 0.44 -4.06 27.54
CA ILE A 78 -0.32 -2.96 26.95
C ILE A 78 -1.63 -2.87 27.72
N ASP A 79 -2.01 -1.68 28.15
CA ASP A 79 -3.31 -1.46 28.80
C ASP A 79 -4.46 -1.40 27.79
N GLU A 80 -5.70 -1.38 28.29
CA GLU A 80 -6.93 -1.38 27.48
C GLU A 80 -7.06 -0.19 26.54
N ASP A 81 -6.36 0.91 26.84
CA ASP A 81 -6.33 2.14 26.06
C ASP A 81 -5.18 2.14 25.04
N GLY A 82 -4.48 1.01 24.86
CA GLY A 82 -3.35 0.86 23.93
C GLY A 82 -2.05 1.49 24.42
N ASN A 83 -1.98 1.93 25.68
CA ASN A 83 -0.79 2.60 26.20
C ASN A 83 0.22 1.61 26.81
N PHE A 84 1.47 2.07 26.83
CA PHE A 84 2.59 1.40 27.48
C PHE A 84 2.88 2.10 28.82
N PRO A 85 2.27 1.64 29.92
CA PRO A 85 2.38 2.30 31.21
C PRO A 85 3.82 2.37 31.72
N TYR A 86 4.15 3.50 32.35
CA TYR A 86 5.43 3.77 32.97
C TYR A 86 5.57 2.97 34.28
N ILE A 87 6.48 2.02 34.31
CA ILE A 87 6.89 1.25 35.48
C ILE A 87 7.78 2.16 36.35
N ASN A 88 7.19 2.67 37.43
CA ASN A 88 7.92 3.48 38.41
C ASN A 88 8.83 2.58 39.28
N THR A 89 10.12 2.52 38.95
CA THR A 89 11.12 1.68 39.63
C THR A 89 11.60 2.21 40.99
N THR A 90 11.00 3.27 41.55
CA THR A 90 11.48 3.90 42.80
C THR A 90 11.51 3.01 44.05
N ASN A 91 10.89 1.82 44.03
CA ASN A 91 10.97 0.81 45.08
C ASN A 91 11.76 -0.47 44.70
N LEU A 92 12.31 -0.56 43.49
CA LEU A 92 13.12 -1.68 43.02
C LEU A 92 14.59 -1.26 43.00
N VAL A 93 15.45 -1.97 43.73
CA VAL A 93 16.84 -1.57 44.03
C VAL A 93 17.81 -1.84 42.85
N THR A 94 17.34 -1.86 41.61
CA THR A 94 18.17 -2.14 40.43
C THR A 94 17.78 -1.21 39.28
N GLU A 95 18.78 -0.58 38.66
CA GLU A 95 18.63 0.29 37.48
C GLU A 95 18.10 -0.54 36.29
N PHE A 96 16.78 -0.61 36.12
CA PHE A 96 16.17 -1.19 34.92
C PHE A 96 16.20 -0.15 33.78
N TYR A 97 16.79 -0.51 32.64
CA TYR A 97 17.20 0.42 31.57
C TYR A 97 16.10 0.81 30.56
N SER A 98 14.85 0.44 30.79
CA SER A 98 13.69 1.06 30.14
C SER A 98 12.57 1.16 31.18
N PRO A 99 11.93 2.31 31.38
CA PRO A 99 10.89 2.47 32.38
C PRO A 99 9.57 1.76 32.01
N GLN A 100 9.52 0.90 30.98
CA GLN A 100 8.28 0.34 30.42
C GLN A 100 8.35 -1.17 30.13
N ALA A 101 9.41 -1.87 30.55
CA ALA A 101 9.47 -3.32 30.51
C ALA A 101 10.37 -3.90 31.61
N TRP A 102 10.09 -5.14 32.02
CA TRP A 102 10.87 -5.84 33.04
C TRP A 102 11.89 -6.76 32.38
N TYR A 103 13.17 -6.41 32.46
CA TYR A 103 14.26 -7.16 31.87
C TYR A 103 15.33 -7.54 32.91
N VAL A 104 15.98 -8.68 32.74
CA VAL A 104 17.30 -8.97 33.33
C VAL A 104 18.29 -9.33 32.23
N THR A 105 19.50 -8.80 32.30
CA THR A 105 20.58 -9.12 31.35
C THR A 105 21.60 -10.09 31.92
N ALA A 106 22.34 -10.73 31.03
CA ALA A 106 23.60 -11.43 31.28
C ALA A 106 24.54 -10.74 32.28
N GLN A 107 24.70 -9.44 32.07
CA GLN A 107 25.69 -8.62 32.75
C GLN A 107 25.22 -8.32 34.18
N ASP A 108 23.92 -8.19 34.41
CA ASP A 108 23.33 -8.00 35.74
C ASP A 108 23.48 -9.26 36.60
N ILE A 109 23.35 -10.45 36.01
CA ILE A 109 23.54 -11.74 36.68
C ILE A 109 25.02 -11.93 37.10
N LEU A 110 25.96 -11.52 36.25
CA LEU A 110 27.40 -11.63 36.51
C LEU A 110 27.95 -10.50 37.40
N ALA A 111 27.34 -9.30 37.38
CA ALA A 111 27.78 -8.14 38.16
C ALA A 111 27.20 -8.10 39.58
N ASN A 112 26.01 -8.67 39.83
CA ASN A 112 25.37 -8.68 41.14
C ASN A 112 25.33 -10.08 41.77
N THR A 113 26.31 -10.37 42.63
CA THR A 113 26.24 -11.51 43.57
C THR A 113 25.34 -11.23 44.78
N TYR A 114 24.52 -10.18 44.75
CA TYR A 114 23.66 -9.77 45.87
C TYR A 114 22.35 -9.15 45.38
N TYR A 115 21.34 -9.98 45.14
CA TYR A 115 19.93 -9.57 45.15
C TYR A 115 19.49 -9.49 46.63
N TYR A 116 19.06 -8.33 47.14
CA TYR A 116 18.71 -8.12 48.56
C TYR A 116 17.19 -8.03 48.82
N ASP A 117 16.74 -9.00 49.62
CA ASP A 117 15.55 -9.24 50.47
C ASP A 117 14.46 -8.15 50.72
N TYR A 118 13.19 -8.55 50.62
CA TYR A 118 12.08 -8.01 51.43
C TYR A 118 11.50 -9.13 52.31
N VAL A 119 11.55 -8.96 53.63
CA VAL A 119 11.07 -9.96 54.59
C VAL A 119 9.56 -9.80 54.85
N HIS A 120 8.76 -10.82 54.52
CA HIS A 120 7.42 -11.00 55.09
C HIS A 120 7.25 -12.44 55.63
N ASN A 121 6.96 -12.58 56.92
CA ASN A 121 6.66 -13.86 57.59
C ASN A 121 7.71 -15.00 57.50
N GLY A 122 9.00 -14.67 57.40
CA GLY A 122 10.07 -15.62 57.74
C GLY A 122 10.33 -16.76 56.74
N ASN A 123 9.75 -16.69 55.53
CA ASN A 123 10.16 -17.50 54.39
C ASN A 123 10.85 -16.59 53.37
N HIS A 124 12.05 -16.96 52.92
CA HIS A 124 12.73 -16.28 51.82
C HIS A 124 12.08 -16.70 50.51
N TYR A 125 11.53 -15.74 49.76
CA TYR A 125 11.13 -15.92 48.36
C TYR A 125 11.96 -14.95 47.52
N PHE A 126 12.56 -15.48 46.46
CA PHE A 126 13.32 -14.71 45.47
C PHE A 126 12.30 -13.92 44.60
N THR A 127 12.57 -12.66 44.23
CA THR A 127 11.77 -11.94 43.23
C THR A 127 12.70 -11.45 42.12
N GLY A 128 12.82 -12.23 41.04
CA GLY A 128 13.41 -11.76 39.79
C GLY A 128 12.48 -10.75 39.09
N PRO A 129 12.89 -10.18 37.94
CA PRO A 129 12.09 -9.24 37.18
C PRO A 129 10.83 -9.88 36.59
N MET A 130 10.76 -11.21 36.45
CA MET A 130 9.57 -11.93 35.99
C MET A 130 8.53 -12.00 37.10
N GLU A 131 8.95 -12.23 38.35
CA GLU A 131 8.09 -12.10 39.52
C GLU A 131 7.68 -10.63 39.77
N ALA A 132 8.57 -9.67 39.51
CA ALA A 132 8.23 -8.25 39.57
C ALA A 132 7.27 -7.82 38.44
N ALA A 133 7.40 -8.40 37.24
CA ALA A 133 6.46 -8.24 36.15
C ALA A 133 5.10 -8.79 36.53
N ARG A 134 5.04 -10.04 37.01
CA ARG A 134 3.82 -10.65 37.55
C ARG A 134 3.16 -9.76 38.60
N ASP A 135 3.91 -9.28 39.58
CA ASP A 135 3.37 -8.45 40.66
C ASP A 135 2.88 -7.08 40.17
N ALA A 136 3.46 -6.53 39.10
CA ALA A 136 3.08 -5.23 38.57
C ALA A 136 1.94 -5.29 37.55
N ILE A 137 1.86 -6.33 36.73
CA ILE A 137 0.69 -6.60 35.88
C ILE A 137 -0.54 -6.92 36.78
N LYS A 138 -0.30 -7.43 38.00
CA LYS A 138 -1.30 -7.64 39.06
C LYS A 138 -1.80 -6.42 39.82
N LEU A 139 -1.23 -5.24 39.62
CA LEU A 139 -1.71 -4.05 40.33
C LEU A 139 -3.15 -3.74 39.87
N ASP A 140 -4.07 -3.61 40.83
CA ASP A 140 -5.54 -3.59 40.68
C ASP A 140 -6.12 -2.50 39.73
N ASP A 141 -5.29 -1.66 39.11
CA ASP A 141 -5.69 -0.48 38.31
C ASP A 141 -5.15 -0.49 36.85
N ASN A 142 -4.46 -1.55 36.39
CA ASN A 142 -3.72 -1.51 35.12
C ASN A 142 -4.48 -2.03 33.87
N ASN A 143 -5.73 -2.51 34.01
CA ASN A 143 -6.62 -2.98 32.93
C ASN A 143 -5.87 -3.48 31.69
N VAL A 144 -5.21 -4.63 31.81
CA VAL A 144 -4.23 -5.11 30.84
C VAL A 144 -4.95 -5.77 29.67
N ALA A 145 -4.64 -5.36 28.45
CA ALA A 145 -5.21 -5.92 27.23
C ALA A 145 -4.28 -6.94 26.57
N ILE A 146 -2.98 -6.66 26.51
CA ILE A 146 -2.00 -7.51 25.86
C ILE A 146 -0.78 -7.72 26.77
N VAL A 147 -0.26 -8.94 26.82
CA VAL A 147 0.98 -9.29 27.51
C VAL A 147 1.89 -10.07 26.56
N LEU A 148 3.17 -9.71 26.51
CA LEU A 148 4.20 -10.41 25.75
C LEU A 148 5.32 -10.80 26.70
N GLY A 149 5.80 -12.04 26.57
CA GLY A 149 6.91 -12.54 27.37
C GLY A 149 7.80 -13.52 26.62
N HIS A 150 9.10 -13.40 26.87
CA HIS A 150 10.11 -14.19 26.17
C HIS A 150 11.26 -14.58 27.11
N ASP A 151 11.56 -15.88 27.18
CA ASP A 151 12.78 -16.45 27.78
C ASP A 151 13.82 -16.66 26.68
N ARG A 152 14.92 -15.89 26.67
CA ARG A 152 15.94 -15.96 25.62
C ARG A 152 17.17 -16.71 26.13
N ARG A 153 17.68 -17.67 25.35
CA ARG A 153 18.94 -18.40 25.66
C ARG A 153 19.93 -18.23 24.50
N SER A 154 21.02 -17.48 24.66
CA SER A 154 21.98 -17.21 23.56
C SER A 154 23.39 -16.83 24.03
N SER A 155 24.42 -17.50 23.50
CA SER A 155 25.77 -17.53 24.05
C SER A 155 26.58 -16.23 24.24
N THR A 156 26.12 -15.00 23.93
CA THR A 156 26.91 -13.74 24.20
C THR A 156 26.32 -12.36 23.77
N ALA A 157 25.22 -12.23 23.03
CA ALA A 157 24.84 -10.95 22.38
C ALA A 157 23.80 -10.10 23.15
N LEU A 158 23.96 -8.76 23.11
CA LEU A 158 23.05 -7.77 23.70
C LEU A 158 21.77 -7.62 22.86
N GLY A 159 20.61 -7.70 23.50
CA GLY A 159 19.30 -7.65 22.82
C GLY A 159 18.34 -8.63 23.47
N ASN A 160 17.30 -8.12 24.14
CA ASN A 160 16.28 -8.93 24.80
C ASN A 160 14.92 -8.57 24.22
N HIS A 161 14.15 -9.61 23.92
CA HIS A 161 12.74 -9.51 23.58
C HIS A 161 11.90 -9.14 24.81
N PRO A 162 10.71 -8.54 24.62
CA PRO A 162 10.17 -8.08 23.33
C PRO A 162 10.81 -6.77 22.81
N PHE A 163 10.98 -6.64 21.49
CA PHE A 163 11.36 -5.39 20.83
C PHE A 163 10.21 -4.42 20.76
N ARG A 164 10.50 -3.12 20.65
CA ARG A 164 9.52 -2.05 20.53
C ARG A 164 9.84 -1.13 19.36
N PHE A 165 8.81 -0.67 18.65
CA PHE A 165 8.92 0.33 17.61
C PHE A 165 7.74 1.30 17.66
N ASP A 166 8.01 2.57 17.93
CA ASP A 166 7.00 3.63 17.91
C ASP A 166 6.75 4.04 16.45
N TYR A 167 5.59 3.64 15.89
CA TYR A 167 5.25 3.93 14.50
C TYR A 167 4.70 5.35 14.35
N ASP A 168 3.72 5.71 15.19
CA ASP A 168 3.17 7.06 15.26
C ASP A 168 2.75 7.43 16.70
N ALA A 169 1.94 8.47 16.87
CA ALA A 169 1.52 8.94 18.18
C ALA A 169 0.57 7.98 18.93
N ASN A 170 -0.07 7.06 18.21
CA ASN A 170 -1.11 6.16 18.72
C ASN A 170 -0.74 4.68 18.54
N THR A 171 0.18 4.35 17.63
CA THR A 171 0.52 2.97 17.27
C THR A 171 1.94 2.64 17.68
N THR A 172 2.11 1.57 18.44
CA THR A 172 3.42 1.08 18.87
C THR A 172 3.48 -0.43 18.69
N PHE A 173 4.50 -0.86 17.97
CA PHE A 173 4.70 -2.27 17.69
C PHE A 173 5.57 -2.94 18.74
N GLN A 174 5.27 -4.19 19.05
CA GLN A 174 6.17 -5.06 19.81
C GLN A 174 6.40 -6.40 19.13
N PHE A 175 7.62 -6.95 19.29
CA PHE A 175 8.04 -8.12 18.54
C PHE A 175 8.87 -9.11 19.36
N MET A 176 8.56 -10.39 19.21
CA MET A 176 9.27 -11.51 19.80
C MET A 176 9.63 -12.50 18.71
N HIS A 177 10.86 -13.00 18.70
CA HIS A 177 11.32 -13.95 17.69
C HIS A 177 12.04 -15.14 18.31
N ASN A 178 11.65 -16.34 17.87
CA ASN A 178 12.25 -17.60 18.23
C ASN A 178 12.80 -18.32 16.99
N GLY A 179 14.12 -18.20 16.83
CA GLY A 179 14.84 -18.77 15.71
C GLY A 179 16.19 -18.08 15.53
N GLY A 180 16.71 -18.12 14.32
CA GLY A 180 17.99 -17.53 13.98
C GLY A 180 18.02 -17.12 12.51
N ILE A 181 18.65 -15.99 12.22
CA ILE A 181 18.92 -15.53 10.84
C ILE A 181 20.41 -15.65 10.57
N ASP A 182 20.75 -16.21 9.41
CA ASP A 182 22.14 -16.34 9.01
C ASP A 182 22.82 -14.97 8.88
N ASP A 183 24.10 -14.91 9.24
CA ASP A 183 24.86 -13.65 9.30
C ASP A 183 24.90 -12.92 7.95
N ASP A 184 24.86 -13.65 6.82
CA ASP A 184 24.86 -13.08 5.46
C ASP A 184 23.51 -12.40 5.17
N ILE A 185 22.39 -13.06 5.45
CA ILE A 185 21.04 -12.48 5.29
C ILE A 185 20.86 -11.31 6.25
N LYS A 186 21.25 -11.47 7.51
CA LYS A 186 21.20 -10.39 8.51
C LYS A 186 21.97 -9.15 8.03
N LEU A 187 23.14 -9.33 7.41
CA LEU A 187 23.92 -8.23 6.86
C LEU A 187 23.21 -7.58 5.67
N ALA A 188 22.63 -8.37 4.77
CA ALA A 188 21.84 -7.86 3.65
C ALA A 188 20.66 -7.02 4.13
N LEU A 189 19.84 -7.54 5.06
CA LEU A 189 18.72 -6.81 5.66
C LEU A 189 19.17 -5.48 6.30
N TYR A 190 20.28 -5.50 7.05
CA TYR A 190 20.83 -4.28 7.65
C TYR A 190 21.25 -3.24 6.59
N ASN A 191 21.79 -3.68 5.45
CA ASN A 191 22.18 -2.78 4.37
C ASN A 191 20.97 -2.19 3.65
N GLU A 192 19.94 -3.01 3.38
CA GLU A 192 18.67 -2.57 2.77
C GLU A 192 17.96 -1.51 3.60
N LEU A 193 18.01 -1.63 4.93
CA LEU A 193 17.51 -0.60 5.85
C LEU A 193 18.27 0.74 5.72
N GLY A 194 19.37 0.81 4.98
CA GLY A 194 20.26 1.99 4.92
C GLY A 194 21.30 1.99 6.04
N GLY A 195 21.56 0.84 6.66
CA GLY A 195 22.54 0.64 7.72
C GLY A 195 22.26 1.46 8.98
N ALA A 196 23.31 2.07 9.54
CA ALA A 196 23.21 2.82 10.80
C ALA A 196 22.31 4.07 10.71
N SER A 197 22.00 4.55 9.49
CA SER A 197 21.17 5.73 9.29
C SER A 197 19.74 5.49 9.78
N TRP A 198 19.14 4.34 9.45
CA TRP A 198 17.82 3.91 9.90
C TRP A 198 17.60 4.14 11.40
N PHE A 199 18.53 3.64 12.21
CA PHE A 199 18.48 3.66 13.67
C PHE A 199 18.78 5.04 14.27
N THR A 200 19.14 6.04 13.47
CA THR A 200 19.57 7.36 13.96
C THR A 200 18.77 8.54 13.40
N THR A 201 18.21 8.45 12.19
CA THR A 201 17.52 9.57 11.54
C THR A 201 16.04 9.64 11.85
N ASN A 202 15.42 8.50 12.15
CA ASN A 202 13.96 8.38 12.23
C ASN A 202 13.45 8.12 13.66
N ASN A 203 14.31 8.29 14.67
CA ASN A 203 14.01 7.99 16.08
C ASN A 203 13.45 6.58 16.32
N HIS A 204 13.76 5.61 15.46
CA HIS A 204 13.41 4.21 15.72
C HIS A 204 14.15 3.77 16.99
N PRO A 205 13.46 3.56 18.12
CA PRO A 205 14.15 3.25 19.35
C PRO A 205 14.76 1.86 19.19
N SER A 206 16.08 1.74 19.24
CA SER A 206 16.62 0.48 19.71
C SER A 206 16.11 0.30 21.13
N ASN A 207 15.89 -0.94 21.55
CA ASN A 207 15.41 -1.25 22.90
C ASN A 207 16.32 -0.74 24.04
N TRP A 208 17.39 -0.02 23.70
CA TRP A 208 18.51 0.34 24.55
C TRP A 208 18.95 1.79 24.32
N ASN A 209 18.99 2.57 25.40
CA ASN A 209 19.51 3.93 25.43
C ASN A 209 21.07 3.98 25.36
N THR A 210 21.68 3.17 24.49
CA THR A 210 23.11 3.25 24.20
C THR A 210 23.31 3.53 22.73
N SER A 211 24.34 4.31 22.43
CA SER A 211 24.77 4.72 21.09
C SER A 211 25.23 3.53 20.25
N TYR A 212 24.30 2.67 19.83
CA TYR A 212 24.50 1.62 18.83
C TYR A 212 24.73 2.30 17.49
N THR A 213 25.92 2.13 16.91
CA THR A 213 26.23 2.65 15.57
C THR A 213 26.91 1.62 14.68
N GLN A 214 27.08 0.37 15.15
CA GLN A 214 27.83 -0.67 14.46
C GLN A 214 26.99 -1.95 14.32
N TYR A 215 26.95 -2.50 13.09
CA TYR A 215 26.23 -3.71 12.69
C TYR A 215 26.38 -4.89 13.68
N ASN A 216 27.61 -5.15 14.13
CA ASN A 216 27.93 -6.29 15.00
C ASN A 216 27.33 -6.22 16.41
N GLN A 217 26.65 -5.14 16.73
CA GLN A 217 26.00 -4.93 18.01
C GLN A 217 24.51 -5.28 18.02
N PHE A 218 23.87 -5.35 16.85
CA PHE A 218 22.48 -5.79 16.72
C PHE A 218 22.39 -7.32 16.69
N ILE A 219 21.37 -7.90 17.32
CA ILE A 219 21.05 -9.32 17.12
C ILE A 219 20.21 -9.51 15.87
N ASP A 220 20.21 -10.73 15.33
CA ASP A 220 19.38 -11.13 14.19
C ASP A 220 17.92 -10.68 14.33
N SER A 221 17.34 -10.91 15.50
CA SER A 221 15.94 -10.67 15.81
C SER A 221 15.56 -9.19 15.77
N GLU A 222 16.48 -8.29 16.16
CA GLU A 222 16.26 -6.85 16.10
C GLU A 222 16.30 -6.37 14.65
N ILE A 223 17.27 -6.86 13.86
CA ILE A 223 17.34 -6.55 12.42
C ILE A 223 16.10 -7.05 11.68
N LEU A 224 15.67 -8.29 11.95
CA LEU A 224 14.46 -8.86 11.39
C LEU A 224 13.22 -8.03 11.73
N PHE A 225 13.08 -7.61 13.00
CA PHE A 225 11.98 -6.75 13.41
C PHE A 225 11.95 -5.44 12.63
N HIS A 226 13.09 -4.74 12.55
CA HIS A 226 13.17 -3.48 11.83
C HIS A 226 12.96 -3.63 10.33
N TRP A 227 13.35 -4.77 9.74
CA TRP A 227 13.04 -5.13 8.36
C TRP A 227 11.54 -5.33 8.13
N ILE A 228 10.86 -6.05 9.02
CA ILE A 228 9.40 -6.17 8.97
C ILE A 228 8.75 -4.78 9.08
N MET A 229 9.23 -3.93 10.01
CA MET A 229 8.71 -2.58 10.18
C MET A 229 8.92 -1.68 8.95
N SER A 230 10.05 -1.80 8.24
CA SER A 230 10.25 -1.02 7.00
C SER A 230 9.24 -1.40 5.93
N ASN A 231 8.94 -2.69 5.78
CA ASN A 231 7.93 -3.17 4.83
C ASN A 231 6.51 -2.77 5.23
N ILE A 232 6.19 -2.72 6.53
CA ILE A 232 4.90 -2.18 7.02
C ILE A 232 4.80 -0.68 6.70
N ILE A 233 5.87 0.10 6.90
CA ILE A 233 5.92 1.52 6.54
C ILE A 233 5.69 1.69 5.04
N ASP A 234 6.32 0.85 4.23
CA ASP A 234 6.22 0.87 2.76
C ASP A 234 4.81 0.52 2.27
N ASN A 235 4.12 -0.36 2.99
CA ASN A 235 2.72 -0.71 2.78
C ASN A 235 1.73 0.28 3.44
N GLY A 236 2.18 1.49 3.79
CA GLY A 236 1.31 2.54 4.33
C GLY A 236 0.72 2.23 5.70
N GLY A 237 1.37 1.35 6.47
CA GLY A 237 0.93 0.90 7.78
C GLY A 237 0.17 -0.43 7.79
N ASP A 238 -0.07 -1.05 6.63
CA ASP A 238 -0.70 -2.38 6.61
C ASP A 238 0.25 -3.47 7.13
N VAL A 239 -0.16 -4.09 8.24
CA VAL A 239 0.70 -5.03 8.97
C VAL A 239 0.84 -6.36 8.24
N LEU A 240 -0.25 -6.88 7.67
CA LEU A 240 -0.25 -8.21 7.06
C LEU A 240 0.53 -8.23 5.74
N SER A 241 0.33 -7.23 4.88
CA SER A 241 1.14 -7.02 3.67
C SER A 241 2.59 -6.74 4.01
N GLY A 242 2.87 -5.88 5.00
CA GLY A 242 4.23 -5.60 5.42
C GLY A 242 4.96 -6.85 5.93
N ILE A 243 4.29 -7.72 6.68
CA ILE A 243 4.84 -9.02 7.08
C ILE A 243 5.10 -9.90 5.85
N HIS A 244 4.11 -10.03 4.95
CA HIS A 244 4.24 -10.86 3.76
C HIS A 244 5.41 -10.43 2.88
N ASP A 245 5.46 -9.15 2.50
CA ASP A 245 6.53 -8.59 1.68
C ASP A 245 7.90 -8.73 2.34
N ALA A 246 7.99 -8.52 3.66
CA ALA A 246 9.24 -8.71 4.40
C ALA A 246 9.76 -10.15 4.33
N LEU A 247 8.87 -11.13 4.24
CA LEU A 247 9.24 -12.55 4.21
C LEU A 247 9.42 -13.09 2.78
N THR A 248 8.88 -12.41 1.76
CA THR A 248 8.97 -12.84 0.34
C THR A 248 9.85 -11.93 -0.52
N ALA A 249 10.50 -10.92 0.07
CA ALA A 249 11.32 -9.97 -0.68
C ALA A 249 12.56 -10.64 -1.32
N THR A 250 12.97 -10.07 -2.46
CA THR A 250 14.32 -10.29 -3.01
C THR A 250 15.19 -9.09 -2.65
N ILE A 251 16.34 -9.34 -2.02
CA ILE A 251 17.24 -8.30 -1.48
C ILE A 251 18.66 -8.45 -2.03
N ASP A 252 19.55 -7.51 -1.69
CA ASP A 252 20.97 -7.51 -2.07
C ASP A 252 21.15 -7.51 -3.60
N ASP A 253 20.57 -6.51 -4.25
CA ASP A 253 20.56 -6.34 -5.72
C ASP A 253 20.01 -7.57 -6.49
N GLY A 254 19.11 -8.34 -5.85
CA GLY A 254 18.51 -9.53 -6.45
C GLY A 254 19.25 -10.84 -6.17
N GLU A 255 20.31 -10.83 -5.35
CA GLU A 255 21.11 -12.03 -5.06
C GLU A 255 20.46 -12.96 -4.03
N ILE A 256 19.61 -12.44 -3.13
CA ILE A 256 19.00 -13.21 -2.03
C ILE A 256 17.48 -13.18 -2.17
N ASP A 257 16.87 -14.37 -2.31
CA ASP A 257 15.43 -14.59 -2.32
C ASP A 257 14.98 -15.08 -0.93
N LEU A 258 14.34 -14.20 -0.14
CA LEU A 258 13.93 -14.52 1.22
C LEU A 258 12.82 -15.58 1.27
N GLU A 259 11.94 -15.64 0.26
CA GLU A 259 10.91 -16.68 0.18
C GLU A 259 11.59 -18.06 0.08
N TYR A 260 12.61 -18.17 -0.77
CA TYR A 260 13.41 -19.39 -0.90
C TYR A 260 14.19 -19.72 0.40
N GLU A 261 14.84 -18.72 1.01
CA GLU A 261 15.63 -18.93 2.23
C GLU A 261 14.75 -19.33 3.43
N PHE A 262 13.58 -18.70 3.59
CA PHE A 262 12.66 -18.99 4.69
C PHE A 262 11.76 -20.21 4.44
N SER A 263 11.49 -20.59 3.19
CA SER A 263 10.77 -21.82 2.86
C SER A 263 11.62 -23.08 3.02
N ASN A 264 12.95 -22.94 3.09
CA ASN A 264 13.87 -24.07 3.13
C ASN A 264 14.81 -24.07 4.36
N PRO A 265 14.29 -24.19 5.60
CA PRO A 265 15.12 -24.22 6.81
C PRO A 265 15.92 -25.53 7.02
N TYR A 266 16.36 -26.23 5.96
CA TYR A 266 17.13 -27.50 6.02
C TYR A 266 18.61 -27.28 6.43
N TYR A 267 19.43 -28.19 7.00
CA TYR A 267 19.43 -29.65 7.16
C TYR A 267 20.36 -29.99 8.36
N TYR A 268 19.87 -30.86 9.26
CA TYR A 268 20.63 -31.70 10.21
C TYR A 268 21.05 -31.20 11.60
N TYR A 269 21.43 -29.94 11.86
CA TYR A 269 21.93 -29.58 13.21
C TYR A 269 21.84 -28.10 13.64
N TYR A 270 21.26 -27.19 12.84
CA TYR A 270 21.38 -25.74 13.13
C TYR A 270 20.10 -24.94 12.79
N TRP A 271 19.86 -23.87 13.56
CA TRP A 271 18.66 -22.98 13.56
C TRP A 271 18.68 -21.92 12.45
N HIS A 272 19.09 -22.29 11.22
CA HIS A 272 19.31 -21.34 10.13
C HIS A 272 17.96 -20.89 9.56
N ASN A 273 17.79 -19.57 9.46
CA ASN A 273 16.66 -18.89 8.84
C ASN A 273 15.27 -19.33 9.36
N VAL A 274 15.22 -19.68 10.65
CA VAL A 274 13.95 -19.92 11.36
C VAL A 274 13.45 -18.57 11.87
N VAL A 275 12.25 -18.18 11.45
CA VAL A 275 11.58 -16.88 11.71
C VAL A 275 10.21 -17.08 12.34
N ASN A 276 10.16 -17.78 13.49
CA ASN A 276 8.91 -17.85 14.24
C ASN A 276 8.77 -16.59 15.08
N PHE A 277 7.67 -15.85 14.96
CA PHE A 277 7.52 -14.62 15.71
C PHE A 277 6.09 -14.36 16.19
N VAL A 278 6.01 -13.47 17.18
CA VAL A 278 4.79 -12.80 17.61
C VAL A 278 5.04 -11.30 17.49
N LEU A 279 4.22 -10.63 16.68
CA LEU A 279 4.18 -9.18 16.52
C LEU A 279 2.85 -8.66 17.07
N THR A 280 2.83 -7.46 17.63
CA THR A 280 1.58 -6.74 17.94
C THR A 280 1.71 -5.27 17.57
N ASP A 281 0.62 -4.64 17.16
CA ASP A 281 0.49 -3.20 16.90
C ASP A 281 -0.14 -2.43 18.10
N GLY A 282 -0.50 -3.15 19.16
CA GLY A 282 -1.22 -2.62 20.32
C GLY A 282 -2.65 -3.15 20.47
N GLU A 283 -3.27 -3.63 19.39
CA GLU A 283 -4.66 -4.11 19.39
C GLU A 283 -4.81 -5.53 18.79
N THR A 284 -3.81 -5.98 18.03
CA THR A 284 -3.83 -7.26 17.32
C THR A 284 -2.52 -8.01 17.55
N LEU A 285 -2.57 -9.34 17.67
CA LEU A 285 -1.42 -10.23 17.60
C LEU A 285 -1.31 -10.83 16.19
N TYR A 286 -0.11 -10.79 15.63
CA TYR A 286 0.26 -11.42 14.36
C TYR A 286 1.30 -12.49 14.64
N LEU A 287 0.96 -13.72 14.33
CA LEU A 287 1.76 -14.91 14.61
C LEU A 287 2.25 -15.48 13.28
N PHE A 288 3.54 -15.75 13.15
CA PHE A 288 4.05 -16.45 11.97
C PHE A 288 5.00 -17.57 12.39
N ARG A 289 4.98 -18.65 11.62
CA ARG A 289 5.84 -19.80 11.85
C ARG A 289 6.38 -20.34 10.53
N ASN A 290 7.70 -20.47 10.39
CA ASN A 290 8.32 -21.24 9.30
C ASN A 290 9.16 -22.43 9.79
N GLY A 291 9.37 -22.57 11.10
CA GLY A 291 10.24 -23.60 11.67
C GLY A 291 9.67 -25.00 11.45
N GLY A 292 10.52 -25.98 11.11
CA GLY A 292 10.09 -27.35 10.86
C GLY A 292 9.57 -28.10 12.09
N ASN A 293 8.80 -29.17 11.89
CA ASN A 293 8.18 -29.97 12.97
C ASN A 293 9.16 -30.83 13.80
N ASN A 294 10.46 -30.72 13.56
CA ASN A 294 11.43 -31.63 14.17
C ASN A 294 11.82 -31.24 15.61
N TRP A 295 11.50 -30.01 16.03
CA TRP A 295 11.93 -29.40 17.30
C TRP A 295 10.72 -28.81 18.03
N ASP A 296 10.41 -29.35 19.21
CA ASP A 296 9.20 -28.99 19.96
C ASP A 296 9.18 -27.51 20.38
N HIS A 297 10.34 -26.89 20.62
CA HIS A 297 10.50 -25.50 21.06
C HIS A 297 10.20 -24.43 19.98
N HIS A 298 10.00 -24.84 18.72
CA HIS A 298 9.72 -23.96 17.58
C HIS A 298 8.28 -24.07 17.07
N LEU A 299 7.46 -24.83 17.77
CA LEU A 299 6.06 -24.97 17.45
C LEU A 299 5.32 -23.83 18.13
N LEU A 300 4.62 -23.00 17.34
CA LEU A 300 3.76 -21.95 17.87
C LEU A 300 2.32 -22.47 17.89
N SER A 301 1.60 -22.22 18.96
CA SER A 301 0.20 -22.63 19.11
C SER A 301 -0.60 -21.56 19.83
N TRP A 302 -1.91 -21.56 19.64
CA TRP A 302 -2.83 -20.65 20.32
C TRP A 302 -4.09 -21.37 20.78
N GLN A 303 -4.84 -20.76 21.70
CA GLN A 303 -6.16 -21.23 22.10
C GLN A 303 -7.04 -20.05 22.55
N GLU A 304 -8.35 -20.22 22.42
CA GLU A 304 -9.34 -19.37 23.07
C GLU A 304 -9.53 -19.85 24.51
N ASN A 305 -9.54 -18.91 25.46
CA ASN A 305 -9.75 -19.21 26.87
C ASN A 305 -11.18 -18.82 27.28
N ASP A 306 -11.69 -19.42 28.36
CA ASP A 306 -13.07 -19.21 28.87
C ASP A 306 -13.40 -17.74 29.27
N ASN A 307 -12.40 -16.84 29.30
CA ASN A 307 -12.49 -15.46 29.79
C ASN A 307 -12.44 -14.39 28.67
N ASP A 308 -12.92 -14.68 27.45
CA ASP A 308 -12.85 -13.76 26.30
C ASP A 308 -11.39 -13.27 26.06
N SER A 309 -10.45 -14.23 26.04
CA SER A 309 -9.04 -13.96 25.78
C SER A 309 -8.43 -15.08 24.96
N TYR A 310 -7.31 -14.79 24.31
CA TYR A 310 -6.54 -15.77 23.57
C TYR A 310 -5.12 -15.84 24.12
N SER A 311 -4.61 -17.07 24.25
CA SER A 311 -3.25 -17.35 24.68
C SER A 311 -2.44 -17.92 23.51
N VAL A 312 -1.18 -17.53 23.42
CA VAL A 312 -0.21 -17.94 22.41
C VAL A 312 1.04 -18.43 23.11
N LYS A 313 1.62 -19.55 22.66
CA LYS A 313 2.80 -20.15 23.29
C LYS A 313 3.64 -20.99 22.34
N THR A 314 4.94 -21.04 22.60
CA THR A 314 5.88 -22.01 22.04
C THR A 314 5.80 -23.38 22.72
N GLN A 315 5.97 -24.48 21.97
CA GLN A 315 5.75 -25.88 22.36
C GLN A 315 4.26 -26.25 22.36
N THR A 316 3.85 -27.12 21.41
CA THR A 316 2.44 -27.49 21.11
C THR A 316 1.74 -28.22 22.24
N GLU A 317 1.39 -27.47 23.27
CA GLU A 317 0.52 -27.91 24.35
C GLU A 317 -0.88 -27.26 24.27
N LEU A 318 -1.02 -26.19 23.48
CA LEU A 318 -2.30 -25.50 23.26
C LEU A 318 -3.11 -26.13 22.11
N GLU A 319 -4.41 -25.84 22.08
CA GLU A 319 -5.38 -26.50 21.18
C GLU A 319 -5.06 -26.33 19.69
N ASN A 320 -4.69 -25.13 19.24
CA ASN A 320 -4.51 -24.79 17.81
C ASN A 320 -3.03 -24.58 17.49
N GLY A 321 -2.33 -25.67 17.14
CA GLY A 321 -0.96 -25.60 16.63
C GLY A 321 -0.89 -25.07 15.20
N LEU A 322 -0.01 -24.09 14.95
CA LEU A 322 0.25 -23.57 13.60
C LEU A 322 1.02 -24.61 12.79
N ASN A 323 0.70 -24.77 11.51
CA ASN A 323 1.54 -25.50 10.56
C ASN A 323 2.75 -24.66 10.12
N GLN A 324 3.64 -25.28 9.36
CA GLN A 324 4.75 -24.56 8.75
C GLN A 324 4.20 -23.60 7.69
N PHE A 325 4.65 -22.35 7.74
CA PHE A 325 4.24 -21.20 6.92
C PHE A 325 2.85 -20.65 7.24
N ASP A 326 2.23 -21.04 8.34
CA ASP A 326 0.97 -20.42 8.74
C ASP A 326 1.22 -19.02 9.35
N CYS A 327 0.32 -18.09 9.04
CA CYS A 327 0.19 -16.81 9.71
C CYS A 327 -1.17 -16.74 10.41
N VAL A 328 -1.24 -16.25 11.64
CA VAL A 328 -2.49 -16.11 12.40
C VAL A 328 -2.63 -14.69 12.90
N VAL A 329 -3.82 -14.12 12.73
CA VAL A 329 -4.18 -12.78 13.20
C VAL A 329 -5.22 -12.93 14.28
N ILE A 330 -4.93 -12.40 15.47
CA ILE A 330 -5.81 -12.44 16.65
C ILE A 330 -6.03 -11.01 17.11
N SER A 331 -7.21 -10.46 16.83
CA SER A 331 -7.59 -9.11 17.26
C SER A 331 -8.47 -9.16 18.51
N ARG A 332 -8.57 -8.04 19.24
CA ARG A 332 -9.40 -7.98 20.46
C ARG A 332 -10.89 -8.17 20.18
N ASP A 333 -11.41 -7.64 19.08
CA ASP A 333 -12.86 -7.58 18.83
C ASP A 333 -13.35 -8.58 17.78
N GLU A 334 -12.45 -9.38 17.19
CA GLU A 334 -12.76 -10.27 16.07
C GLU A 334 -12.34 -11.71 16.36
N GLU A 335 -12.89 -12.65 15.60
CA GLU A 335 -12.46 -14.05 15.66
C GLU A 335 -11.07 -14.20 15.02
N PRO A 336 -10.20 -15.08 15.57
CA PRO A 336 -8.90 -15.36 14.97
C PRO A 336 -8.99 -15.80 13.52
N ILE A 337 -8.15 -15.21 12.67
CA ILE A 337 -8.03 -15.56 11.25
C ILE A 337 -6.74 -16.34 11.03
N VAL A 338 -6.85 -17.52 10.42
CA VAL A 338 -5.70 -18.39 10.09
C VAL A 338 -5.47 -18.38 8.58
N TYR A 339 -4.29 -17.91 8.19
CA TYR A 339 -3.78 -17.92 6.82
C TYR A 339 -2.81 -19.09 6.66
N ASN A 340 -3.25 -20.14 5.96
CA ASN A 340 -2.43 -21.32 5.71
C ASN A 340 -1.49 -21.08 4.52
N ASN A 341 -0.27 -21.61 4.58
CA ASN A 341 0.76 -21.43 3.54
C ASN A 341 0.91 -19.96 3.12
N PHE A 342 1.21 -19.09 4.08
CA PHE A 342 1.21 -17.65 3.94
C PHE A 342 2.06 -17.13 2.76
N PHE A 343 3.13 -17.84 2.38
CA PHE A 343 3.95 -17.50 1.20
C PHE A 343 3.22 -17.66 -0.15
N ASP A 344 2.23 -18.54 -0.22
CA ASP A 344 1.47 -18.81 -1.44
C ASP A 344 0.35 -17.78 -1.66
N LEU A 345 0.13 -16.86 -0.70
CA LEU A 345 -0.93 -15.87 -0.79
C LEU A 345 -0.49 -14.65 -1.61
N ASP A 346 -1.43 -14.02 -2.29
CA ASP A 346 -1.27 -12.67 -2.82
C ASP A 346 -2.02 -11.69 -1.92
N ILE A 347 -1.29 -10.74 -1.34
CA ILE A 347 -1.87 -9.74 -0.44
C ILE A 347 -1.86 -8.38 -1.14
N LYS A 348 -3.05 -7.79 -1.31
CA LYS A 348 -3.24 -6.50 -1.95
C LYS A 348 -3.79 -5.47 -0.97
N VAL A 349 -3.03 -4.40 -0.76
CA VAL A 349 -3.49 -3.23 -0.01
C VAL A 349 -4.18 -2.25 -0.95
N PHE A 350 -5.37 -1.80 -0.57
CA PHE A 350 -6.05 -0.71 -1.24
C PHE A 350 -5.93 0.58 -0.42
N ALA A 351 -5.18 1.55 -0.95
CA ALA A 351 -5.09 2.88 -0.36
C ALA A 351 -6.36 3.69 -0.68
N SER A 352 -6.67 4.68 0.17
CA SER A 352 -7.75 5.63 -0.12
C SER A 352 -7.52 6.31 -1.49
N GLY A 353 -8.55 6.50 -2.31
CA GLY A 353 -8.40 7.05 -3.66
C GLY A 353 -8.40 5.97 -4.75
N TYR A 354 -7.74 6.21 -5.88
CA TYR A 354 -7.74 5.28 -7.01
C TYR A 354 -6.51 4.37 -6.98
N ASN A 355 -6.74 3.06 -7.04
CA ASN A 355 -5.73 2.01 -7.12
C ASN A 355 -5.81 1.34 -8.50
N TRP A 356 -4.68 1.19 -9.19
CA TRP A 356 -4.58 0.55 -10.49
C TRP A 356 -3.90 -0.80 -10.32
N ILE A 357 -4.70 -1.84 -10.22
CA ILE A 357 -4.24 -3.17 -9.85
C ILE A 357 -4.46 -4.17 -10.99
N SER A 358 -3.76 -5.28 -10.91
CA SER A 358 -3.99 -6.48 -11.70
C SER A 358 -3.92 -7.66 -10.76
N TYR A 359 -4.80 -8.63 -10.99
CA TYR A 359 -4.65 -9.94 -10.37
C TYR A 359 -3.90 -10.81 -11.36
N PRO A 360 -2.73 -11.38 -11.03
CA PRO A 360 -2.19 -12.43 -11.86
C PRO A 360 -3.24 -13.53 -11.90
N ARG A 361 -3.58 -14.04 -13.08
CA ARG A 361 -4.56 -15.13 -13.23
C ARG A 361 -4.19 -16.27 -12.27
N LEU A 362 -4.99 -16.40 -11.21
CA LEU A 362 -4.80 -17.46 -10.23
C LEU A 362 -5.31 -18.76 -10.83
N THR A 363 -4.45 -19.78 -10.92
CA THR A 363 -4.90 -21.13 -11.29
C THR A 363 -5.30 -21.89 -10.04
N GLU A 364 -6.48 -22.52 -10.09
CA GLU A 364 -6.85 -23.55 -9.13
C GLU A 364 -5.81 -24.67 -9.19
N GLN A 365 -5.23 -25.06 -8.05
CA GLN A 365 -4.31 -26.20 -7.99
C GLN A 365 -4.96 -27.42 -8.65
N GLY A 366 -4.35 -27.86 -9.76
CA GLY A 366 -5.11 -28.49 -10.83
C GLY A 366 -5.89 -29.75 -10.46
N THR A 367 -7.09 -29.88 -11.01
CA THR A 367 -7.46 -31.10 -11.75
C THR A 367 -8.41 -30.78 -12.90
N SER A 368 -7.96 -31.11 -14.11
CA SER A 368 -8.77 -31.63 -15.22
C SER A 368 -10.27 -31.34 -15.18
N ASN A 369 -10.69 -30.12 -15.51
CA ASN A 369 -11.97 -29.91 -16.17
C ASN A 369 -11.77 -28.75 -17.15
N GLY A 370 -11.64 -29.09 -18.43
CA GLY A 370 -11.46 -28.13 -19.51
C GLY A 370 -12.66 -27.20 -19.66
N TYR A 371 -12.74 -26.20 -18.80
CA TYR A 371 -13.62 -25.05 -18.96
C TYR A 371 -12.89 -24.05 -19.86
N LEU A 372 -13.33 -24.01 -21.11
CA LEU A 372 -13.12 -22.85 -21.97
C LEU A 372 -14.00 -21.73 -21.38
N PHE A 373 -13.37 -20.74 -20.75
CA PHE A 373 -14.07 -19.53 -20.35
C PHE A 373 -14.37 -18.71 -21.62
N GLU A 374 -15.65 -18.50 -21.93
CA GLU A 374 -16.03 -17.54 -22.98
C GLU A 374 -15.76 -16.11 -22.47
N GLN A 375 -14.90 -15.38 -23.19
CA GLN A 375 -14.53 -13.99 -22.95
C GLN A 375 -15.77 -13.10 -22.76
N ALA A 376 -15.87 -12.45 -21.60
CA ALA A 376 -16.83 -11.36 -21.42
C ALA A 376 -16.24 -10.08 -22.03
N TYR A 377 -16.67 -9.77 -23.26
CA TYR A 377 -16.36 -8.51 -23.93
C TYR A 377 -16.97 -7.31 -23.19
N PHE A 378 -16.12 -6.38 -22.77
CA PHE A 378 -16.57 -5.05 -22.33
C PHE A 378 -17.08 -4.27 -23.54
N ALA A 379 -18.26 -3.66 -23.44
CA ALA A 379 -18.73 -2.76 -24.48
C ALA A 379 -17.83 -1.52 -24.52
N ASN A 380 -17.09 -1.35 -25.63
CA ASN A 380 -16.32 -0.14 -26.02
C ASN A 380 -14.88 0.03 -25.50
N ASN A 381 -14.16 -1.01 -25.06
CA ASN A 381 -12.73 -0.89 -24.66
C ASN A 381 -12.43 0.12 -23.52
N GLU A 382 -13.41 0.45 -22.66
CA GLU A 382 -13.20 1.34 -21.49
C GLU A 382 -13.16 0.52 -20.18
N PRO A 383 -12.26 0.84 -19.23
CA PRO A 383 -12.06 0.08 -17.98
C PRO A 383 -13.29 0.01 -17.07
N GLY A 384 -13.45 -1.12 -16.38
CA GLY A 384 -14.33 -1.26 -15.20
C GLY A 384 -13.87 -0.40 -14.02
N MET A 385 -14.81 0.30 -13.37
CA MET A 385 -14.58 1.04 -12.13
C MET A 385 -15.27 0.33 -10.96
N PHE A 386 -14.55 0.11 -9.87
CA PHE A 386 -15.09 -0.46 -8.62
C PHE A 386 -14.94 0.55 -7.49
N GLN A 387 -15.94 0.69 -6.61
CA GLN A 387 -15.83 1.54 -5.43
C GLN A 387 -15.92 0.72 -4.13
N LEU A 388 -14.93 0.83 -3.24
CA LEU A 388 -14.93 0.29 -1.88
C LEU A 388 -15.32 1.40 -0.88
N THR A 389 -16.17 1.09 0.11
CA THR A 389 -16.60 2.05 1.15
C THR A 389 -16.39 1.46 2.54
N SER A 390 -15.94 2.27 3.51
CA SER A 390 -15.78 1.83 4.91
C SER A 390 -17.08 1.25 5.47
N GLY A 391 -17.03 0.02 5.98
CA GLY A 391 -18.17 -0.72 6.55
C GLY A 391 -19.33 -0.95 5.58
N GLY A 392 -19.10 -0.84 4.26
CA GLY A 392 -20.14 -0.93 3.24
C GLY A 392 -19.69 -1.74 2.03
N ASN A 393 -20.64 -2.43 1.42
CA ASN A 393 -20.40 -3.32 0.28
C ASN A 393 -19.78 -2.60 -0.93
N PRO A 394 -18.89 -3.26 -1.70
CA PRO A 394 -18.39 -2.72 -2.96
C PRO A 394 -19.56 -2.38 -3.89
N THR A 395 -19.52 -1.21 -4.52
CA THR A 395 -20.52 -0.81 -5.52
C THR A 395 -19.85 -0.48 -6.84
N ILE A 396 -20.42 -0.96 -7.95
CA ILE A 396 -20.02 -0.57 -9.30
C ILE A 396 -20.78 0.72 -9.65
N THR A 397 -20.05 1.79 -9.90
CA THR A 397 -20.62 3.06 -10.37
C THR A 397 -20.20 3.34 -11.81
N ASP A 398 -21.08 4.01 -12.56
CA ASP A 398 -20.86 4.49 -13.94
C ASP A 398 -20.65 3.43 -15.04
N PHE A 399 -20.94 2.15 -14.78
CA PHE A 399 -21.09 1.15 -15.84
C PHE A 399 -22.55 1.10 -16.32
N GLU A 400 -22.80 1.38 -17.61
CA GLU A 400 -24.03 0.94 -18.26
C GLU A 400 -24.04 -0.60 -18.30
N LYS A 401 -24.59 -1.21 -17.25
CA LYS A 401 -25.21 -2.55 -17.22
C LYS A 401 -24.38 -3.67 -17.86
N ILE A 402 -23.60 -4.38 -17.04
CA ILE A 402 -23.03 -5.69 -17.41
C ILE A 402 -24.21 -6.64 -17.75
N LEU A 403 -24.19 -7.23 -18.95
CA LEU A 403 -25.11 -8.29 -19.38
C LEU A 403 -24.28 -9.56 -19.63
N GLY A 404 -24.41 -10.55 -18.75
CA GLY A 404 -23.80 -11.89 -18.86
C GLY A 404 -24.45 -12.87 -17.87
N HIS A 405 -24.45 -14.18 -18.16
CA HIS A 405 -25.45 -15.16 -17.71
C HIS A 405 -25.04 -16.06 -16.52
N ARG A 406 -26.04 -16.53 -15.74
CA ARG A 406 -25.96 -17.58 -14.69
C ARG A 406 -25.36 -18.89 -15.19
N LEU A 407 -24.44 -19.51 -14.43
CA LEU A 407 -24.26 -20.97 -14.34
C LEU A 407 -23.50 -21.40 -13.05
N GLY A 408 -24.23 -22.02 -12.11
CA GLY A 408 -23.82 -23.17 -11.28
C GLY A 408 -22.74 -23.01 -10.19
N ASP A 409 -23.17 -23.19 -8.93
CA ASP A 409 -22.40 -23.19 -7.67
C ASP A 409 -21.17 -24.12 -7.66
N ILE A 410 -20.02 -23.63 -7.15
CA ILE A 410 -18.94 -24.43 -6.55
C ILE A 410 -18.40 -23.66 -5.32
N TYR A 411 -18.01 -24.41 -4.30
CA TYR A 411 -17.81 -24.05 -2.89
C TYR A 411 -16.38 -23.61 -2.54
N ASP A 412 -16.34 -22.71 -1.55
CA ASP A 412 -15.30 -22.47 -0.53
C ASP A 412 -14.01 -21.73 -0.93
N MET A 413 -14.16 -20.40 -1.12
CA MET A 413 -13.23 -19.40 -0.56
C MET A 413 -14.00 -18.56 0.46
N ASN A 414 -13.58 -18.57 1.72
CA ASN A 414 -14.17 -17.74 2.76
C ASN A 414 -13.60 -16.33 2.65
N ILE A 415 -14.30 -15.46 1.91
CA ILE A 415 -14.22 -14.02 2.15
C ILE A 415 -15.42 -13.66 3.03
N TYR A 416 -15.18 -13.27 4.28
CA TYR A 416 -16.24 -12.85 5.19
C TYR A 416 -16.81 -11.50 4.73
N TYR A 417 -17.99 -11.51 4.10
CA TYR A 417 -18.79 -10.32 3.85
C TYR A 417 -20.25 -10.58 4.23
N ASP A 418 -20.70 -10.00 5.34
CA ASP A 418 -22.12 -9.95 5.70
C ASP A 418 -22.77 -8.83 4.87
N ASP A 419 -23.75 -9.19 4.03
CA ASP A 419 -24.64 -8.32 3.23
C ASP A 419 -24.21 -7.84 1.82
N LEU A 420 -23.61 -8.70 0.98
CA LEU A 420 -23.62 -8.51 -0.48
C LEU A 420 -25.05 -8.66 -1.07
N THR A 421 -25.81 -7.57 -1.23
CA THR A 421 -26.95 -7.57 -2.16
C THR A 421 -26.49 -7.17 -3.55
N GLY A 422 -25.97 -8.12 -4.34
CA GLY A 422 -25.78 -7.93 -5.79
C GLY A 422 -24.49 -8.47 -6.40
N PHE A 423 -23.57 -8.97 -5.60
CA PHE A 423 -22.38 -9.72 -6.02
C PHE A 423 -22.58 -11.18 -5.61
N ASN A 424 -22.32 -12.14 -6.49
CA ASN A 424 -22.11 -13.53 -6.08
C ASN A 424 -20.64 -13.87 -6.25
N ASP A 425 -20.15 -14.87 -5.52
CA ASP A 425 -18.74 -15.31 -5.51
C ASP A 425 -18.18 -15.51 -6.93
N GLN A 426 -19.03 -15.95 -7.85
CA GLN A 426 -18.73 -16.15 -9.26
C GLN A 426 -18.29 -14.88 -10.03
N ASP A 427 -18.81 -13.70 -9.70
CA ASP A 427 -18.39 -12.44 -10.36
C ASP A 427 -16.99 -12.02 -9.91
N PHE A 428 -16.62 -12.33 -8.66
CA PHE A 428 -15.29 -12.08 -8.11
C PHE A 428 -14.25 -13.06 -8.68
N ASP A 429 -14.59 -14.36 -8.72
CA ASP A 429 -13.74 -15.39 -9.34
C ASP A 429 -13.40 -15.05 -10.79
N ASN A 430 -14.38 -14.59 -11.58
CA ASN A 430 -14.16 -14.19 -12.97
C ASN A 430 -13.19 -13.00 -13.14
N MET A 431 -13.07 -12.12 -12.13
CA MET A 431 -12.11 -11.02 -12.13
C MET A 431 -10.69 -11.50 -11.80
N LEU A 432 -10.55 -12.45 -10.87
CA LEU A 432 -9.27 -13.05 -10.48
C LEU A 432 -8.61 -13.87 -11.60
N HIS A 433 -9.36 -14.24 -12.64
CA HIS A 433 -8.86 -15.04 -13.76
C HIS A 433 -8.40 -14.24 -14.99
N ARG A 434 -8.40 -12.91 -14.93
CA ARG A 434 -8.05 -12.05 -16.07
C ARG A 434 -6.65 -11.45 -15.90
N HIS A 435 -5.89 -11.39 -16.99
CA HIS A 435 -4.55 -10.79 -17.08
C HIS A 435 -4.54 -9.27 -17.32
N GLU A 436 -5.72 -8.66 -17.36
CA GLU A 436 -5.95 -7.24 -17.62
C GLU A 436 -5.93 -6.45 -16.29
N GLY A 437 -5.52 -5.18 -16.32
CA GLY A 437 -5.59 -4.30 -15.15
C GLY A 437 -6.97 -3.64 -14.93
N TYR A 438 -7.23 -3.22 -13.69
CA TYR A 438 -8.47 -2.59 -13.21
C TYR A 438 -8.19 -1.34 -12.37
N LYS A 439 -9.21 -0.49 -12.26
CA LYS A 439 -9.22 0.66 -11.36
C LYS A 439 -10.19 0.44 -10.20
N VAL A 440 -9.69 0.53 -8.98
CA VAL A 440 -10.46 0.42 -7.74
C VAL A 440 -10.40 1.75 -6.99
N LYS A 441 -11.55 2.38 -6.78
CA LYS A 441 -11.71 3.60 -5.98
C LYS A 441 -12.06 3.23 -4.54
N VAL A 442 -11.17 3.43 -3.60
CA VAL A 442 -11.49 3.39 -2.17
C VAL A 442 -12.00 4.75 -1.73
N ALA A 443 -13.10 4.78 -0.96
CA ALA A 443 -13.65 6.00 -0.42
C ALA A 443 -12.63 6.77 0.44
N SER A 444 -12.63 8.11 0.29
CA SER A 444 -11.76 8.97 1.10
C SER A 444 -12.09 8.84 2.60
N GLY A 445 -11.06 8.68 3.43
CA GLY A 445 -11.19 8.50 4.87
C GLY A 445 -11.57 7.08 5.32
N ALA A 446 -11.63 6.12 4.40
CA ALA A 446 -11.63 4.70 4.77
C ALA A 446 -10.21 4.28 5.17
N GLU A 447 -10.10 3.40 6.16
CA GLU A 447 -8.86 2.70 6.47
C GLU A 447 -8.41 1.87 5.26
N SER A 448 -7.10 1.69 5.10
CA SER A 448 -6.55 0.79 4.09
C SER A 448 -7.21 -0.57 4.26
N THR A 449 -7.77 -1.09 3.17
CA THR A 449 -8.40 -2.40 3.18
C THR A 449 -7.46 -3.38 2.54
N THR A 450 -7.15 -4.45 3.26
CA THR A 450 -6.27 -5.52 2.77
C THR A 450 -7.11 -6.68 2.29
N LEU A 451 -6.84 -7.07 1.05
CA LEU A 451 -7.44 -8.21 0.42
C LEU A 451 -6.38 -9.31 0.34
N VAL A 452 -6.67 -10.43 0.97
CA VAL A 452 -5.85 -11.65 0.88
C VAL A 452 -6.50 -12.57 -0.14
N ILE A 453 -5.71 -13.04 -1.09
CA ILE A 453 -6.17 -13.85 -2.21
C ILE A 453 -5.36 -15.15 -2.25
N ASP A 454 -6.05 -16.28 -2.34
CA ASP A 454 -5.46 -17.61 -2.43
C ASP A 454 -5.37 -18.06 -3.91
N GLY A 455 -4.24 -18.66 -4.30
CA GLY A 455 -4.05 -19.28 -5.61
C GLY A 455 -2.64 -19.13 -6.20
N ASP A 456 -2.35 -19.85 -7.30
CA ASP A 456 -1.02 -19.82 -7.92
C ASP A 456 -0.78 -18.55 -8.75
N ARG A 457 0.37 -17.89 -8.57
CA ARG A 457 0.81 -16.76 -9.41
C ARG A 457 0.98 -17.18 -10.88
N LEU A 458 0.71 -16.27 -11.81
CA LEU A 458 1.03 -16.48 -13.22
C LEU A 458 2.53 -16.77 -13.39
N PRO A 459 2.91 -17.80 -14.17
CA PRO A 459 4.32 -18.06 -14.40
C PRO A 459 4.93 -16.91 -15.20
N SER A 460 6.20 -16.58 -14.93
CA SER A 460 6.87 -15.44 -15.56
C SER A 460 6.94 -15.54 -17.09
N ASN A 461 6.88 -16.76 -17.63
CA ASN A 461 6.87 -17.04 -19.07
C ASN A 461 5.46 -17.09 -19.70
N TYR A 462 4.43 -16.60 -19.01
CA TYR A 462 3.07 -16.53 -19.56
C TYR A 462 2.99 -15.61 -20.79
N GLU A 463 2.29 -16.06 -21.83
CA GLU A 463 2.20 -15.40 -23.14
C GLU A 463 0.74 -15.20 -23.56
N LEU A 464 0.39 -13.99 -24.00
CA LEU A 464 -0.93 -13.62 -24.53
C LEU A 464 -1.11 -14.07 -25.99
N SER A 465 -0.99 -15.37 -26.22
CA SER A 465 -0.88 -15.99 -27.56
C SER A 465 -2.16 -16.02 -28.42
N GLU A 466 -3.32 -15.61 -27.88
CA GLU A 466 -4.60 -15.55 -28.61
C GLU A 466 -5.15 -14.12 -28.76
N GLU A 467 -4.36 -13.10 -28.40
CA GLU A 467 -4.78 -11.70 -28.39
C GLU A 467 -3.80 -10.81 -29.17
N THR A 468 -4.33 -9.99 -30.10
CA THR A 468 -3.54 -8.94 -30.77
C THR A 468 -3.77 -7.60 -30.07
N LEU A 469 -2.71 -7.02 -29.53
CA LEU A 469 -2.71 -5.67 -28.97
C LEU A 469 -2.57 -4.65 -30.12
N GLU A 470 -3.72 -4.20 -30.62
CA GLU A 470 -3.81 -3.27 -31.76
C GLU A 470 -3.08 -1.93 -31.54
N ALA A 471 -2.41 -1.44 -32.58
CA ALA A 471 -1.71 -0.16 -32.59
C ALA A 471 -2.63 1.03 -32.28
N SER A 472 -2.07 2.05 -31.63
CA SER A 472 -2.74 3.33 -31.33
C SER A 472 -4.00 3.25 -30.44
N LYS A 473 -4.31 2.07 -29.90
CA LYS A 473 -5.30 1.88 -28.84
C LYS A 473 -4.61 1.70 -27.49
N TYR A 474 -5.31 2.08 -26.43
CA TYR A 474 -4.90 1.75 -25.08
C TYR A 474 -5.33 0.32 -24.76
N HIS A 475 -4.42 -0.43 -24.15
CA HIS A 475 -4.63 -1.79 -23.64
C HIS A 475 -4.31 -1.82 -22.16
N TRP A 476 -5.14 -2.52 -21.40
CA TRP A 476 -4.86 -2.79 -19.99
C TRP A 476 -3.99 -4.03 -19.88
N LEU A 477 -2.78 -3.85 -19.39
CA LEU A 477 -1.84 -4.93 -19.16
C LEU A 477 -1.56 -5.02 -17.66
N GLY A 478 -1.81 -6.19 -17.09
CA GLY A 478 -1.30 -6.53 -15.77
C GLY A 478 0.21 -6.78 -15.82
N TYR A 479 0.91 -6.45 -14.74
CA TYR A 479 2.30 -6.83 -14.56
C TYR A 479 2.40 -7.98 -13.55
N TRP A 480 2.85 -9.15 -14.01
CA TRP A 480 2.83 -10.40 -13.24
C TRP A 480 4.21 -10.99 -12.93
N LEU A 481 5.29 -10.26 -13.22
CA LEU A 481 6.61 -10.66 -12.72
C LEU A 481 6.69 -10.33 -11.23
N PRO A 482 7.22 -11.24 -10.38
CA PRO A 482 7.12 -11.14 -8.91
C PRO A 482 8.05 -10.07 -8.30
N TYR A 483 8.70 -9.26 -9.12
CA TYR A 483 9.61 -8.21 -8.71
C TYR A 483 9.47 -7.04 -9.67
N SER A 484 9.83 -5.84 -9.21
CA SER A 484 9.72 -4.63 -10.01
C SER A 484 10.81 -4.55 -11.08
N GLN A 485 10.47 -4.07 -12.27
CA GLN A 485 11.45 -3.86 -13.34
C GLN A 485 11.17 -2.59 -14.14
N ASP A 486 12.24 -1.86 -14.46
CA ASP A 486 12.17 -0.74 -15.39
C ASP A 486 11.48 -1.09 -16.71
N ILE A 487 10.60 -0.20 -17.19
CA ILE A 487 9.76 -0.44 -18.38
C ILE A 487 10.56 -0.89 -19.60
N ASP A 488 11.75 -0.35 -19.86
CA ASP A 488 12.55 -0.71 -21.03
C ASP A 488 13.11 -2.14 -20.95
N VAL A 489 13.40 -2.60 -19.74
CA VAL A 489 13.78 -3.99 -19.46
C VAL A 489 12.55 -4.90 -19.53
N ALA A 490 11.47 -4.53 -18.85
CA ALA A 490 10.24 -5.33 -18.72
C ALA A 490 9.58 -5.59 -20.08
N PHE A 491 9.45 -4.58 -20.93
CA PHE A 491 8.88 -4.72 -22.27
C PHE A 491 9.81 -5.48 -23.23
N GLY A 492 11.11 -5.60 -22.95
CA GLY A 492 12.07 -6.39 -23.71
C GLY A 492 12.02 -6.14 -25.22
N GLU A 493 11.71 -7.18 -25.99
CA GLU A 493 11.63 -7.07 -27.47
C GLU A 493 10.50 -6.17 -27.97
N PHE A 494 9.52 -5.86 -27.13
CA PHE A 494 8.40 -4.97 -27.46
C PHE A 494 8.69 -3.49 -27.16
N TRP A 495 9.80 -3.17 -26.49
CA TRP A 495 10.10 -1.82 -26.00
C TRP A 495 10.05 -0.76 -27.11
N ASP A 496 10.67 -1.02 -28.27
CA ASP A 496 10.70 -0.09 -29.40
C ASP A 496 9.31 0.24 -29.97
N LYS A 497 8.29 -0.56 -29.62
CA LYS A 497 6.90 -0.38 -30.05
C LYS A 497 6.09 0.46 -29.06
N VAL A 498 6.52 0.59 -27.81
CA VAL A 498 5.79 1.28 -26.74
C VAL A 498 5.77 2.79 -27.02
N LYS A 499 4.57 3.39 -27.00
CA LYS A 499 4.40 4.84 -27.17
C LYS A 499 4.00 5.56 -25.90
N ILE A 500 3.07 5.00 -25.14
CA ILE A 500 2.61 5.57 -23.87
C ILE A 500 2.42 4.42 -22.90
N VAL A 501 2.86 4.62 -21.65
CA VAL A 501 2.49 3.80 -20.50
C VAL A 501 1.91 4.75 -19.47
N LYS A 502 0.64 4.57 -19.09
CA LYS A 502 0.01 5.26 -17.97
C LYS A 502 -0.06 4.29 -16.80
N ALA A 503 0.40 4.73 -15.64
CA ALA A 503 0.35 4.02 -14.38
C ALA A 503 -0.60 4.74 -13.41
N GLU A 504 -0.72 4.23 -12.18
CA GLU A 504 -1.50 4.86 -11.12
C GLU A 504 -1.06 6.31 -10.85
N ASN A 505 0.25 6.54 -10.83
CA ASN A 505 0.87 7.75 -10.31
C ASN A 505 1.90 8.40 -11.25
N TRP A 506 2.15 7.83 -12.43
CA TRP A 506 3.05 8.39 -13.43
C TRP A 506 2.67 8.04 -14.88
N THR A 507 3.25 8.74 -15.84
CA THR A 507 3.17 8.40 -17.26
C THR A 507 4.54 8.39 -17.94
N TYR A 508 4.80 7.38 -18.76
CA TYR A 508 5.82 7.40 -19.79
C TYR A 508 5.19 7.74 -21.14
N ALA A 509 5.84 8.60 -21.92
CA ALA A 509 5.47 8.92 -23.29
C ALA A 509 6.73 9.04 -24.15
N ASP A 510 6.82 8.24 -25.20
CA ASP A 510 7.86 8.37 -26.21
C ASP A 510 7.57 9.60 -27.09
N LEU A 511 8.30 10.67 -26.81
CA LEU A 511 8.22 11.95 -27.52
C LEU A 511 9.33 12.12 -28.55
N SER A 512 10.03 11.05 -28.90
CA SER A 512 11.07 11.08 -29.94
C SER A 512 10.43 11.42 -31.29
N ASN A 513 10.47 12.70 -31.65
CA ASN A 513 10.04 13.18 -32.96
C ASN A 513 11.17 12.89 -33.97
N PRO A 514 10.94 12.11 -35.05
CA PRO A 514 11.94 11.86 -36.08
C PRO A 514 12.39 13.09 -36.87
N ARG A 515 11.81 14.28 -36.59
CA ARG A 515 12.08 15.53 -37.33
C ARG A 515 12.57 16.72 -36.48
N GLY A 516 12.88 16.51 -35.20
CA GLY A 516 13.32 17.59 -34.32
C GLY A 516 14.32 17.11 -33.26
N ALA A 517 15.53 16.79 -33.68
CA ALA A 517 16.65 16.64 -32.75
C ALA A 517 16.99 18.02 -32.13
N GLY A 518 16.93 18.14 -30.80
CA GLY A 518 17.55 19.29 -30.13
C GLY A 518 16.94 19.81 -28.83
N ASP A 519 16.11 19.08 -28.08
CA ASP A 519 15.75 19.52 -26.72
C ASP A 519 16.83 19.03 -25.73
N PRO A 520 17.60 19.92 -25.08
CA PRO A 520 18.70 19.52 -24.19
C PRO A 520 18.22 19.06 -22.80
N GLU A 521 16.95 19.30 -22.44
CA GLU A 521 16.41 18.94 -21.13
C GLU A 521 15.58 17.64 -21.22
N PRO A 522 15.91 16.62 -20.40
CA PRO A 522 15.11 15.41 -20.31
C PRO A 522 13.71 15.75 -19.78
N LYS A 523 12.69 15.17 -20.42
CA LYS A 523 11.30 15.36 -20.03
C LYS A 523 10.94 14.33 -18.95
N PRO A 524 10.33 14.71 -17.82
CA PRO A 524 9.89 13.79 -16.78
C PRO A 524 9.04 12.62 -17.28
N SER A 525 8.23 12.81 -18.33
CA SER A 525 7.46 11.76 -18.98
C SER A 525 8.28 10.86 -19.91
N MET A 526 9.56 11.12 -20.14
CA MET A 526 10.47 10.20 -20.84
C MET A 526 11.39 9.45 -19.88
N LYS A 527 11.23 9.66 -18.56
CA LYS A 527 11.96 8.92 -17.54
C LYS A 527 11.53 7.45 -17.57
N ILE A 528 12.49 6.55 -17.60
CA ILE A 528 12.28 5.12 -17.39
C ILE A 528 11.89 4.92 -15.93
N ARG A 529 10.84 4.13 -15.70
CA ARG A 529 10.27 3.86 -14.38
C ARG A 529 9.97 2.37 -14.24
N PRO A 530 9.99 1.82 -13.02
CA PRO A 530 9.64 0.43 -12.77
C PRO A 530 8.15 0.17 -13.00
N LEU A 531 7.83 -1.03 -13.49
CA LEU A 531 6.56 -1.70 -13.31
C LEU A 531 6.63 -2.52 -12.03
N GLU A 532 5.51 -2.62 -11.31
CA GLU A 532 5.41 -3.24 -9.99
C GLU A 532 4.44 -4.43 -10.04
N TYR A 533 4.78 -5.51 -9.36
CA TYR A 533 3.99 -6.74 -9.34
C TYR A 533 2.54 -6.47 -8.92
N GLY A 534 1.59 -7.02 -9.67
CA GLY A 534 0.16 -6.89 -9.36
C GLY A 534 -0.41 -5.50 -9.62
N LYS A 535 0.34 -4.57 -10.23
CA LYS A 535 -0.20 -3.30 -10.74
C LYS A 535 -0.68 -3.44 -12.18
N GLY A 536 -1.67 -2.62 -12.52
CA GLY A 536 -2.24 -2.53 -13.86
C GLY A 536 -1.75 -1.30 -14.61
N TYR A 537 -1.41 -1.45 -15.89
CA TYR A 537 -0.87 -0.38 -16.73
C TYR A 537 -1.69 -0.21 -18.01
N LEU A 538 -1.91 1.05 -18.39
CA LEU A 538 -2.53 1.40 -19.66
C LEU A 538 -1.45 1.67 -20.71
N VAL A 539 -1.33 0.77 -21.68
CA VAL A 539 -0.23 0.78 -22.65
C VAL A 539 -0.77 1.04 -24.05
N LYS A 540 -0.08 1.92 -24.79
CA LYS A 540 -0.37 2.24 -26.18
C LYS A 540 0.85 1.94 -27.03
N PHE A 541 0.69 1.08 -28.03
CA PHE A 541 1.75 0.72 -28.96
C PHE A 541 1.66 1.52 -30.26
N SER A 542 2.79 1.65 -30.95
CA SER A 542 2.89 2.28 -32.28
C SER A 542 2.54 1.37 -33.44
N GLU A 543 2.60 0.06 -33.21
CA GLU A 543 2.29 -1.01 -34.16
C GLU A 543 1.66 -2.17 -33.40
N ASP A 544 1.00 -3.07 -34.14
CA ASP A 544 0.32 -4.21 -33.55
C ASP A 544 1.33 -5.13 -32.86
N VAL A 545 0.96 -5.66 -31.68
CA VAL A 545 1.75 -6.61 -30.91
C VAL A 545 0.94 -7.89 -30.75
N ASP A 546 1.49 -9.00 -31.23
CA ASP A 546 0.99 -10.35 -31.01
C ASP A 546 1.89 -11.06 -29.97
N ASP A 547 1.39 -12.11 -29.34
CA ASP A 547 2.18 -13.01 -28.48
C ASP A 547 2.90 -12.27 -27.33
N PHE A 548 2.22 -11.27 -26.76
CA PHE A 548 2.82 -10.41 -25.74
C PHE A 548 3.20 -11.21 -24.49
N HIS A 549 4.40 -10.98 -23.99
CA HIS A 549 4.92 -11.54 -22.75
C HIS A 549 5.87 -10.52 -22.09
N TRP A 550 5.99 -10.59 -20.76
CA TRP A 550 6.99 -9.80 -20.04
C TRP A 550 8.36 -10.44 -20.16
N ASN A 551 9.41 -9.61 -20.21
CA ASN A 551 10.79 -10.04 -20.31
C ASN A 551 11.42 -10.23 -18.93
N ASP A 552 11.27 -11.44 -18.39
CA ASP A 552 11.90 -11.90 -17.15
C ASP A 552 13.43 -11.98 -17.33
N THR A 553 14.12 -10.96 -16.82
CA THR A 553 15.60 -10.89 -16.83
C THR A 553 16.21 -11.05 -15.44
N ASN A 554 15.39 -11.18 -14.38
CA ASN A 554 15.78 -11.08 -12.97
C ASN A 554 16.50 -9.77 -12.59
N ILE A 555 16.48 -8.76 -13.46
CA ILE A 555 17.00 -7.43 -13.11
C ILE A 555 15.90 -6.71 -12.33
N VAL A 556 16.11 -6.46 -11.05
CA VAL A 556 15.14 -5.79 -10.18
C VAL A 556 15.41 -4.27 -10.14
N SER A 557 14.34 -3.47 -10.17
CA SER A 557 14.39 -2.01 -10.07
C SER A 557 13.57 -1.53 -8.87
N GLU A 558 14.09 -0.55 -8.14
CA GLU A 558 13.40 0.09 -7.00
C GLU A 558 12.07 0.75 -7.43
N PRO A 559 10.93 0.46 -6.75
CA PRO A 559 9.64 1.11 -7.00
C PRO A 559 9.69 2.65 -6.94
N GLU A 560 8.89 3.33 -7.77
CA GLU A 560 8.89 4.79 -7.79
C GLU A 560 7.98 5.37 -6.70
N ARG A 561 8.60 5.99 -5.69
CA ARG A 561 7.86 6.75 -4.66
C ARG A 561 7.54 8.15 -5.16
N LYS A 562 6.26 8.52 -5.10
CA LYS A 562 5.81 9.88 -5.42
C LYS A 562 5.65 10.69 -4.16
N GLU A 563 6.12 11.92 -4.22
CA GLU A 563 5.99 12.87 -3.12
C GLU A 563 4.72 13.70 -3.26
N VAL A 564 3.98 13.79 -2.16
CA VAL A 564 2.65 14.37 -2.13
C VAL A 564 2.77 15.87 -1.88
N ALA A 565 2.08 16.67 -2.68
CA ALA A 565 1.96 18.10 -2.44
C ALA A 565 1.09 18.35 -1.19
N GLU A 566 1.57 19.12 -0.23
CA GLU A 566 0.87 19.38 1.03
C GLU A 566 0.07 20.69 0.99
N ASN A 567 0.46 21.65 0.15
CA ASN A 567 -0.15 22.99 0.11
C ASN A 567 -1.29 23.11 -0.91
N PHE A 568 -1.52 22.08 -1.74
CA PHE A 568 -2.59 22.03 -2.72
C PHE A 568 -3.44 20.77 -2.56
N THR A 569 -4.76 20.93 -2.58
CA THR A 569 -5.71 19.82 -2.49
C THR A 569 -6.53 19.71 -3.78
N TYR A 570 -6.65 18.51 -4.31
CA TYR A 570 -7.44 18.22 -5.52
C TYR A 570 -8.15 16.86 -5.36
N GLU A 571 -9.18 16.63 -6.18
CA GLU A 571 -9.87 15.34 -6.24
C GLU A 571 -9.25 14.48 -7.34
N GLU A 572 -8.73 13.32 -6.98
CA GLU A 572 -8.30 12.32 -7.95
C GLU A 572 -9.50 11.71 -8.68
N LYS A 573 -9.29 11.38 -9.96
CA LYS A 573 -10.28 10.75 -10.83
C LYS A 573 -9.69 9.51 -11.48
N ALA A 574 -10.57 8.68 -12.04
CA ALA A 574 -10.18 7.45 -12.71
C ALA A 574 -9.24 7.68 -13.90
N ASP A 575 -9.25 8.87 -14.52
CA ASP A 575 -8.35 9.20 -15.62
C ASP A 575 -7.78 10.61 -15.47
N TYR A 576 -6.63 10.82 -16.11
CA TYR A 576 -5.85 12.05 -16.00
C TYR A 576 -5.14 12.43 -17.31
N GLU A 577 -4.91 13.72 -17.50
CA GLU A 577 -4.00 14.29 -18.50
C GLU A 577 -2.62 14.53 -17.85
N VAL A 578 -1.57 14.66 -18.67
CA VAL A 578 -0.20 14.85 -18.16
C VAL A 578 0.37 16.20 -18.61
N ILE A 579 0.99 16.91 -17.67
CA ILE A 579 1.75 18.14 -17.93
C ILE A 579 3.16 17.98 -17.35
N ASP A 580 4.16 17.99 -18.22
CA ASP A 580 5.56 18.14 -17.81
C ASP A 580 5.88 19.64 -17.66
N VAL A 581 6.39 20.03 -16.50
CA VAL A 581 6.90 21.38 -16.23
C VAL A 581 8.42 21.31 -16.20
N LEU A 582 9.09 22.13 -17.02
CA LEU A 582 10.56 22.17 -17.11
C LEU A 582 11.09 23.54 -16.70
N GLY A 583 12.38 23.59 -16.36
CA GLY A 583 13.10 24.83 -16.03
C GLY A 583 12.57 25.50 -14.75
N ILE A 584 12.23 24.68 -13.76
CA ILE A 584 11.61 25.12 -12.50
C ILE A 584 12.66 25.84 -11.66
N ASP A 585 12.28 27.00 -11.11
CA ASP A 585 13.13 27.74 -10.19
C ASP A 585 13.34 26.91 -8.90
N PRO A 586 14.58 26.72 -8.42
CA PRO A 586 14.86 25.92 -7.22
C PRO A 586 14.20 26.42 -5.93
N SER A 587 13.67 27.64 -5.90
CA SER A 587 12.89 28.16 -4.78
C SER A 587 11.47 27.61 -4.72
N ILE A 588 10.94 27.08 -5.83
CA ILE A 588 9.59 26.50 -5.89
C ILE A 588 9.62 25.13 -5.22
N THR A 589 8.72 24.91 -4.27
CA THR A 589 8.57 23.66 -3.52
C THR A 589 7.38 22.83 -3.99
N GLU A 590 6.33 23.44 -4.51
CA GLU A 590 5.17 22.74 -5.08
C GLU A 590 4.55 23.52 -6.24
N ILE A 591 3.88 22.81 -7.14
CA ILE A 591 3.13 23.37 -8.26
C ILE A 591 1.72 22.80 -8.26
N GLY A 592 0.71 23.67 -8.24
CA GLY A 592 -0.69 23.33 -8.42
C GLY A 592 -1.20 23.75 -9.81
N VAL A 593 -1.99 22.90 -10.43
CA VAL A 593 -2.66 23.13 -11.72
C VAL A 593 -4.15 23.38 -11.46
N PHE A 594 -4.69 24.42 -12.08
CA PHE A 594 -6.04 24.90 -11.83
C PHE A 594 -6.85 24.98 -13.11
N GLU A 595 -8.09 24.49 -13.04
CA GLU A 595 -9.13 24.61 -14.05
C GLU A 595 -10.29 25.42 -13.44
N ASP A 596 -10.58 26.61 -13.99
CA ASP A 596 -11.64 27.52 -13.50
C ASP A 596 -11.50 27.88 -12.00
N GLY A 597 -10.26 28.02 -11.52
CA GLY A 597 -9.95 28.33 -10.12
C GLY A 597 -10.06 27.13 -9.16
N ILE A 598 -10.33 25.92 -9.66
CA ILE A 598 -10.32 24.68 -8.88
C ILE A 598 -9.00 23.96 -9.15
N CYS A 599 -8.29 23.56 -8.10
CA CYS A 599 -7.08 22.73 -8.25
C CYS A 599 -7.48 21.34 -8.74
N VAL A 600 -6.88 20.90 -9.84
CA VAL A 600 -7.18 19.63 -10.53
C VAL A 600 -5.95 18.71 -10.59
N GLY A 601 -4.86 19.09 -9.95
CA GLY A 601 -3.63 18.30 -9.87
C GLY A 601 -2.51 19.13 -9.26
N ALA A 602 -1.62 18.49 -8.51
CA ALA A 602 -0.46 19.15 -7.93
C ALA A 602 0.72 18.18 -7.79
N VAL A 603 1.92 18.72 -7.59
CA VAL A 603 3.14 17.94 -7.37
C VAL A 603 4.11 18.70 -6.46
N ALA A 604 4.83 17.96 -5.61
CA ALA A 604 6.01 18.46 -4.93
C ALA A 604 7.20 18.57 -5.89
N VAL A 605 7.98 19.64 -5.78
CA VAL A 605 9.12 19.92 -6.66
C VAL A 605 10.40 19.46 -5.99
N GLN A 606 11.01 18.41 -6.55
CA GLN A 606 12.30 17.88 -6.11
C GLN A 606 13.43 18.14 -7.11
N ASP A 607 13.06 18.39 -8.36
CA ASP A 607 13.98 18.57 -9.48
C ASP A 607 13.61 19.81 -10.30
N SER A 608 14.54 20.22 -11.17
CA SER A 608 14.30 21.32 -12.12
C SER A 608 13.23 21.02 -13.18
N ALA A 609 12.69 19.79 -13.19
CA ALA A 609 11.61 19.35 -14.06
C ALA A 609 10.73 18.33 -13.32
N VAL A 610 9.41 18.43 -13.45
CA VAL A 610 8.45 17.52 -12.80
C VAL A 610 7.27 17.18 -13.71
N GLN A 611 6.66 16.03 -13.46
CA GLN A 611 5.40 15.60 -14.09
C GLN A 611 4.23 15.92 -13.17
N ILE A 612 3.15 16.48 -13.73
CA ILE A 612 1.88 16.69 -13.02
C ILE A 612 0.78 15.87 -13.69
N LEU A 613 0.11 15.03 -12.90
CA LEU A 613 -1.13 14.35 -13.31
C LEU A 613 -2.30 15.28 -13.05
N VAL A 614 -3.17 15.47 -14.05
CA VAL A 614 -4.23 16.47 -14.06
C VAL A 614 -5.59 15.82 -14.29
N TYR A 615 -6.44 15.85 -13.27
CA TYR A 615 -7.76 15.21 -13.20
C TYR A 615 -8.88 16.16 -13.62
N SER A 616 -8.83 16.60 -14.88
CA SER A 616 -9.76 17.60 -15.42
C SER A 616 -11.21 17.08 -15.54
N ASP A 617 -12.19 17.97 -15.64
CA ASP A 617 -13.62 17.61 -15.89
C ASP A 617 -13.99 17.78 -17.38
N ASN A 618 -13.09 17.32 -18.25
CA ASN A 618 -13.15 17.58 -19.70
C ASN A 618 -14.43 17.05 -20.38
N ALA A 619 -15.03 15.97 -19.87
CA ALA A 619 -16.25 15.37 -20.41
C ALA A 619 -17.50 16.25 -20.17
N ASN A 620 -17.47 17.13 -19.16
CA ASN A 620 -18.66 17.86 -18.70
C ASN A 620 -18.59 19.37 -18.92
N ARG A 621 -17.47 19.92 -19.40
CA ARG A 621 -17.26 21.38 -19.50
C ARG A 621 -16.71 21.83 -20.85
N ASP A 622 -16.80 23.14 -21.11
CA ASP A 622 -16.11 23.75 -22.24
C ASP A 622 -14.60 23.61 -22.04
N PRO A 623 -13.79 23.57 -23.11
CA PRO A 623 -12.34 23.56 -23.00
C PRO A 623 -11.83 24.84 -22.31
N ILE A 624 -11.40 24.72 -21.05
CA ILE A 624 -10.87 25.82 -20.22
C ILE A 624 -9.34 25.70 -20.19
N PRO A 625 -8.59 26.81 -20.32
CA PRO A 625 -7.15 26.80 -20.14
C PRO A 625 -6.73 26.40 -18.72
N PHE A 626 -5.65 25.64 -18.60
CA PHE A 626 -5.00 25.45 -17.31
C PHE A 626 -4.27 26.73 -16.88
N THR A 627 -4.38 27.02 -15.60
CA THR A 627 -3.60 28.03 -14.88
C THR A 627 -2.74 27.34 -13.84
N PHE A 628 -1.67 27.99 -13.39
CA PHE A 628 -0.71 27.40 -12.45
C PHE A 628 -0.51 28.32 -11.27
N GLU A 629 -0.37 27.75 -10.08
CA GLU A 629 0.10 28.43 -8.89
C GLU A 629 1.25 27.63 -8.26
N VAL A 630 2.16 28.31 -7.57
CA VAL A 630 3.34 27.69 -6.97
C VAL A 630 3.53 28.11 -5.52
N THR A 631 4.18 27.28 -4.71
CA THR A 631 4.64 27.63 -3.36
C THR A 631 6.16 27.59 -3.29
N THR A 632 6.75 28.29 -2.32
CA THR A 632 8.20 28.28 -2.04
C THR A 632 8.49 27.87 -0.59
N GLY A 633 7.64 27.01 -0.01
CA GLY A 633 7.60 26.59 1.40
C GLY A 633 6.20 26.72 2.03
N ARG A 634 6.10 26.80 3.37
CA ARG A 634 4.85 27.03 4.13
C ARG A 634 4.33 28.48 3.97
N GLY A 635 3.95 28.86 2.75
CA GLY A 635 3.48 30.19 2.38
C GLY A 635 2.25 30.14 1.46
N SER A 636 1.62 31.30 1.23
CA SER A 636 0.52 31.42 0.27
C SER A 636 0.98 31.10 -1.15
N SER A 637 0.09 30.50 -1.95
CA SER A 637 0.36 30.21 -3.36
C SER A 637 0.56 31.50 -4.18
N ILE A 638 1.43 31.42 -5.19
CA ILE A 638 1.79 32.51 -6.09
C ILE A 638 1.33 32.12 -7.50
N PRO A 639 0.40 32.87 -8.12
CA PRO A 639 -0.02 32.60 -9.50
C PRO A 639 1.10 32.80 -10.51
N ILE A 640 1.28 31.84 -11.42
CA ILE A 640 2.15 31.95 -12.58
C ILE A 640 1.43 32.77 -13.65
N LYS A 641 2.01 33.93 -13.99
CA LYS A 641 1.42 34.89 -14.94
C LYS A 641 1.53 34.46 -16.41
N SER A 642 2.54 33.66 -16.74
CA SER A 642 2.86 33.26 -18.10
C SER A 642 3.64 31.96 -18.12
N TYR A 643 3.32 31.12 -19.11
CA TYR A 643 4.06 29.92 -19.46
C TYR A 643 4.07 29.77 -20.97
N ASN A 644 5.10 29.10 -21.51
CA ASN A 644 5.11 28.68 -22.91
C ASN A 644 4.84 27.18 -22.98
N SER A 645 4.11 26.73 -23.99
CA SER A 645 3.84 25.31 -24.26
C SER A 645 4.68 24.81 -25.43
N LEU A 646 5.22 23.60 -25.34
CA LEU A 646 5.92 22.96 -26.45
C LEU A 646 4.92 22.53 -27.54
N ASN A 647 5.16 22.98 -28.78
CA ASN A 647 4.47 22.42 -29.94
C ASN A 647 5.18 21.11 -30.36
N LEU A 648 4.61 19.96 -29.99
CA LEU A 648 5.19 18.65 -30.27
C LEU A 648 5.47 18.37 -31.76
N ARG A 649 4.75 19.06 -32.66
CA ARG A 649 4.96 18.91 -34.12
C ARG A 649 6.20 19.66 -34.60
N THR A 650 6.45 20.85 -34.09
CA THR A 650 7.58 21.71 -34.52
C THR A 650 8.81 21.57 -33.63
N GLY A 651 8.63 21.12 -32.39
CA GLY A 651 9.68 21.13 -31.35
C GLY A 651 9.96 22.51 -30.77
N GLU A 652 9.14 23.52 -31.09
CA GLU A 652 9.35 24.91 -30.63
C GLU A 652 8.38 25.26 -29.50
N TYR A 653 8.85 26.06 -28.54
CA TYR A 653 8.00 26.62 -27.49
C TYR A 653 7.22 27.81 -28.03
N GLU A 654 5.90 27.77 -27.83
CA GLU A 654 4.97 28.81 -28.25
C GLU A 654 4.28 29.40 -27.02
N ASN A 655 3.98 30.70 -27.05
CA ASN A 655 3.14 31.35 -26.06
C ASN A 655 1.68 30.98 -26.33
N ARG A 656 1.32 29.75 -25.97
CA ARG A 656 0.04 29.11 -26.22
C ARG A 656 -0.46 28.45 -24.94
N LEU A 657 -1.73 28.68 -24.65
CA LEU A 657 -2.41 28.06 -23.52
C LEU A 657 -2.63 26.56 -23.79
N ILE A 658 -2.43 25.77 -22.75
CA ILE A 658 -2.83 24.36 -22.70
C ILE A 658 -4.28 24.32 -22.24
N ILE A 659 -5.10 23.54 -22.93
CA ILE A 659 -6.54 23.50 -22.74
C ILE A 659 -6.92 22.07 -22.38
N SER A 660 -7.68 21.92 -21.29
CA SER A 660 -8.22 20.64 -20.83
C SER A 660 -8.93 19.87 -21.95
N GLY A 661 -8.68 18.56 -22.02
CA GLY A 661 -9.28 17.62 -22.98
C GLY A 661 -8.82 17.74 -24.42
N ARG A 662 -7.84 18.60 -24.74
CA ARG A 662 -7.34 18.77 -26.12
C ARG A 662 -6.08 17.97 -26.45
N GLN A 663 -5.33 17.55 -25.44
CA GLN A 663 -4.12 16.78 -25.65
C GLN A 663 -3.90 15.82 -24.47
N GLU A 664 -3.47 14.59 -24.77
CA GLU A 664 -3.16 13.57 -23.75
C GLU A 664 -1.89 13.94 -22.94
N TYR A 665 -1.00 14.76 -23.54
CA TYR A 665 0.29 15.14 -23.00
C TYR A 665 0.66 16.58 -23.39
N SER A 666 1.24 17.33 -22.44
CA SER A 666 1.73 18.69 -22.66
C SER A 666 3.07 18.95 -21.97
N VAL A 667 3.86 19.89 -22.50
CA VAL A 667 5.09 20.37 -21.85
C VAL A 667 5.04 21.88 -21.71
N VAL A 668 5.39 22.40 -20.54
CA VAL A 668 5.49 23.83 -20.27
C VAL A 668 6.82 24.26 -19.69
N LYS A 669 7.17 25.53 -19.93
CA LYS A 669 8.23 26.24 -19.19
C LYS A 669 7.66 27.53 -18.61
N PHE A 670 7.88 27.76 -17.32
CA PHE A 670 7.60 29.04 -16.68
C PHE A 670 8.64 30.08 -17.17
N GLY A 671 8.26 31.36 -17.35
CA GLY A 671 9.22 32.33 -17.86
C GLY A 671 8.75 33.76 -18.18
N GLU A 672 9.75 34.65 -18.21
CA GLU A 672 9.78 36.10 -17.92
C GLU A 672 9.31 37.09 -19.02
N GLN A 673 8.28 36.79 -19.80
CA GLN A 673 7.79 37.67 -20.89
C GLN A 673 6.27 37.90 -20.75
N PRO A 674 5.70 38.99 -21.33
CA PRO A 674 4.38 39.48 -20.95
C PRO A 674 3.28 38.43 -21.14
N GLU A 675 2.21 38.57 -20.34
CA GLU A 675 1.04 37.68 -20.30
C GLU A 675 0.63 37.23 -21.72
N PRO A 676 0.27 35.94 -21.91
CA PRO A 676 -0.22 35.45 -23.19
C PRO A 676 -1.28 36.40 -23.74
N GLU A 677 -1.00 37.05 -24.87
CA GLU A 677 -2.05 37.77 -25.59
C GLU A 677 -3.09 36.72 -26.00
N ILE A 678 -4.29 36.82 -25.42
CA ILE A 678 -5.45 36.02 -25.80
C ILE A 678 -5.81 36.38 -27.26
N THR A 679 -5.08 35.84 -28.21
CA THR A 679 -5.44 35.90 -29.61
C THR A 679 -6.48 34.81 -29.81
N ILE A 680 -7.73 35.14 -29.50
CA ILE A 680 -8.88 34.27 -29.79
C ILE A 680 -8.87 34.05 -31.31
N ASN A 681 -8.35 32.92 -31.76
CA ASN A 681 -8.37 32.51 -33.18
C ASN A 681 -9.59 31.62 -33.50
N THR A 682 -10.47 31.39 -32.53
CA THR A 682 -11.66 30.53 -32.70
C THR A 682 -12.91 31.23 -32.18
N ALA A 683 -14.04 31.08 -32.88
CA ALA A 683 -15.30 31.60 -32.38
C ALA A 683 -15.65 30.92 -31.04
N LYS A 684 -16.17 31.68 -30.08
CA LYS A 684 -16.68 31.16 -28.79
C LYS A 684 -18.19 31.36 -28.77
N LEU A 685 -18.95 30.32 -28.42
CA LEU A 685 -20.37 30.42 -28.11
C LEU A 685 -20.49 30.37 -26.59
N SER A 686 -20.95 31.44 -25.94
CA SER A 686 -21.10 31.51 -24.49
C SER A 686 -22.43 30.92 -24.03
N GLY A 687 -22.57 30.69 -22.73
CA GLY A 687 -23.85 30.33 -22.11
C GLY A 687 -24.92 31.39 -22.36
N ASN A 688 -26.19 30.96 -22.38
CA ASN A 688 -27.32 31.86 -22.45
C ASN A 688 -27.69 32.33 -21.02
N TYR A 689 -28.07 33.60 -20.87
CA TYR A 689 -28.51 34.13 -19.58
C TYR A 689 -29.82 34.92 -19.72
N PRO A 690 -30.81 34.70 -18.83
CA PRO A 690 -30.84 33.68 -17.77
C PRO A 690 -30.91 32.24 -18.33
N ASN A 691 -30.55 31.23 -17.53
CA ASN A 691 -30.78 29.80 -17.80
C ASN A 691 -30.96 29.06 -16.46
N PRO A 692 -32.14 28.50 -16.13
CA PRO A 692 -33.37 28.47 -16.94
C PRO A 692 -33.94 29.87 -17.22
N PHE A 693 -34.65 30.04 -18.35
CA PHE A 693 -35.22 31.32 -18.78
C PHE A 693 -36.74 31.28 -18.95
N ASN A 694 -37.41 32.44 -18.82
CA ASN A 694 -38.87 32.58 -19.03
C ASN A 694 -39.26 33.98 -19.54
N PRO A 695 -39.86 34.13 -20.74
CA PRO A 695 -39.58 33.36 -21.96
C PRO A 695 -38.34 33.91 -22.69
N THR A 696 -37.60 34.86 -22.11
CA THR A 696 -36.52 35.57 -22.78
C THR A 696 -35.15 35.19 -22.25
N THR A 697 -34.20 34.89 -23.14
CA THR A 697 -32.78 34.71 -22.83
C THR A 697 -31.91 35.43 -23.83
N THR A 698 -30.73 35.86 -23.39
CA THR A 698 -29.68 36.39 -24.27
C THR A 698 -28.67 35.28 -24.55
N ILE A 699 -28.34 35.07 -25.82
CA ILE A 699 -27.28 34.16 -26.28
C ILE A 699 -26.10 35.02 -26.72
N SER A 700 -24.94 34.82 -26.11
CA SER A 700 -23.72 35.59 -26.41
C SER A 700 -22.69 34.73 -27.13
N PHE A 701 -21.92 35.33 -28.04
CA PHE A 701 -20.81 34.67 -28.74
C PHE A 701 -19.74 35.68 -29.14
N SER A 702 -18.50 35.24 -29.32
CA SER A 702 -17.40 36.07 -29.78
C SER A 702 -16.78 35.53 -31.07
N LEU A 703 -16.39 36.44 -31.97
CA LEU A 703 -15.81 36.10 -33.26
C LEU A 703 -14.36 36.60 -33.38
N PRO A 704 -13.42 35.74 -33.84
CA PRO A 704 -12.00 36.09 -33.99
C PRO A 704 -11.74 37.08 -35.15
N ASN A 705 -12.60 37.04 -36.17
CA ASN A 705 -12.58 37.85 -37.37
C ASN A 705 -14.00 37.95 -37.94
N GLU A 706 -14.20 38.91 -38.84
CA GLU A 706 -15.44 39.06 -39.60
C GLU A 706 -15.70 37.78 -40.43
N GLN A 707 -16.86 37.16 -40.24
CA GLN A 707 -17.20 35.92 -40.94
C GLN A 707 -18.71 35.71 -41.03
N ASN A 708 -19.12 34.79 -41.93
CA ASN A 708 -20.50 34.36 -42.02
C ASN A 708 -20.85 33.41 -40.88
N ILE A 709 -21.98 33.66 -40.23
CA ILE A 709 -22.50 32.84 -39.15
C ILE A 709 -23.99 32.51 -39.33
N GLU A 710 -24.42 31.38 -38.78
CA GLU A 710 -25.83 31.03 -38.59
C GLU A 710 -26.05 30.62 -37.13
N LEU A 711 -26.90 31.37 -36.41
CA LEU A 711 -27.35 31.02 -35.06
C LEU A 711 -28.77 30.47 -35.12
N THR A 712 -28.95 29.21 -34.71
CA THR A 712 -30.23 28.49 -34.81
C THR A 712 -30.61 27.79 -33.51
N ILE A 713 -31.88 27.82 -33.15
CA ILE A 713 -32.50 27.04 -32.07
C ILE A 713 -33.07 25.72 -32.58
N TYR A 714 -32.88 24.65 -31.81
CA TYR A 714 -33.38 23.30 -32.04
C TYR A 714 -34.10 22.76 -30.79
N ASN A 715 -35.06 21.85 -30.99
CA ASN A 715 -35.67 21.08 -29.91
C ASN A 715 -34.90 19.77 -29.65
N ILE A 716 -35.30 19.00 -28.62
CA ILE A 716 -34.69 17.70 -28.27
C ILE A 716 -34.74 16.64 -29.38
N LYS A 717 -35.65 16.78 -30.35
CA LYS A 717 -35.75 15.90 -31.52
C LYS A 717 -34.83 16.33 -32.67
N GLY A 718 -33.97 17.33 -32.45
CA GLY A 718 -33.11 17.92 -33.49
C GLY A 718 -33.86 18.75 -34.53
N GLN A 719 -35.13 19.09 -34.31
CA GLN A 719 -35.92 19.88 -35.25
C GLN A 719 -35.61 21.37 -35.06
N LYS A 720 -35.41 22.10 -36.16
CA LYS A 720 -35.15 23.55 -36.18
C LYS A 720 -36.39 24.31 -35.69
N VAL A 721 -36.25 25.02 -34.57
CA VAL A 721 -37.31 25.80 -33.90
C VAL A 721 -37.36 27.23 -34.43
N LYS A 722 -36.22 27.91 -34.50
CA LYS A 722 -36.09 29.28 -35.02
C LYS A 722 -34.65 29.55 -35.46
N LYS A 723 -34.47 30.25 -36.57
CA LYS A 723 -33.17 30.84 -36.93
C LYS A 723 -33.12 32.25 -36.36
N LEU A 724 -32.17 32.52 -35.47
CA LEU A 724 -32.03 33.82 -34.82
C LEU A 724 -31.19 34.79 -35.65
N TYR A 725 -30.17 34.27 -36.35
CA TYR A 725 -29.29 35.07 -37.19
C TYR A 725 -28.74 34.27 -38.36
N SER A 726 -28.55 34.93 -39.49
CA SER A 726 -27.93 34.38 -40.70
C SER A 726 -27.29 35.52 -41.48
N GLY A 727 -25.96 35.58 -41.51
CA GLY A 727 -25.26 36.64 -42.23
C GLY A 727 -23.82 36.82 -41.77
N THR A 728 -23.17 37.86 -42.28
CA THR A 728 -21.83 38.28 -41.85
C THR A 728 -21.92 39.00 -40.51
N ALA A 729 -21.03 38.71 -39.58
CA ALA A 729 -20.92 39.42 -38.30
C ALA A 729 -19.46 39.83 -38.07
N ASP A 730 -19.26 41.04 -37.53
CA ASP A 730 -17.94 41.65 -37.33
C ASP A 730 -17.10 40.90 -36.28
N LYS A 731 -15.80 41.17 -36.24
CA LYS A 731 -14.93 40.72 -35.14
C LYS A 731 -15.41 41.30 -33.81
N GLY A 732 -15.41 40.49 -32.75
CA GLY A 732 -15.75 40.93 -31.39
C GLY A 732 -16.90 40.17 -30.76
N ASP A 733 -17.42 40.70 -29.65
CA ASP A 733 -18.51 40.10 -28.89
C ASP A 733 -19.89 40.51 -29.43
N HIS A 734 -20.79 39.54 -29.50
CA HIS A 734 -22.15 39.67 -29.99
C HIS A 734 -23.14 39.09 -29.00
N SER A 735 -24.35 39.62 -29.00
CA SER A 735 -25.46 39.08 -28.20
C SER A 735 -26.76 39.12 -28.98
N ILE A 736 -27.53 38.03 -28.89
CA ILE A 736 -28.80 37.87 -29.60
C ILE A 736 -29.85 37.38 -28.62
N VAL A 737 -30.98 38.09 -28.56
CA VAL A 737 -32.09 37.76 -27.68
C VAL A 737 -33.03 36.77 -28.36
N TRP A 738 -33.41 35.72 -27.64
CA TRP A 738 -34.50 34.83 -28.03
C TRP A 738 -35.66 34.95 -27.04
N GLU A 739 -36.85 35.25 -27.56
CA GLU A 739 -38.08 35.44 -26.78
C GLU A 739 -38.90 34.14 -26.60
N GLY A 740 -38.29 32.97 -26.75
CA GLY A 740 -38.99 31.69 -26.58
C GLY A 740 -40.08 31.44 -27.62
N LYS A 741 -39.91 31.96 -28.85
CA LYS A 741 -40.86 31.81 -29.98
C LYS A 741 -40.29 30.95 -31.11
N ASP A 742 -41.14 30.20 -31.79
CA ASP A 742 -40.80 29.44 -33.00
C ASP A 742 -40.84 30.30 -34.28
N MET A 743 -40.59 29.69 -35.46
CA MET A 743 -40.66 30.33 -36.77
C MET A 743 -42.05 30.89 -37.14
N THR A 744 -43.12 30.46 -36.47
CA THR A 744 -44.49 30.97 -36.66
C THR A 744 -44.87 32.04 -35.63
N GLU A 745 -43.88 32.55 -34.89
CA GLU A 745 -44.04 33.52 -33.79
C GLU A 745 -44.91 33.02 -32.62
N LYS A 746 -45.07 31.69 -32.48
CA LYS A 746 -45.78 31.09 -31.35
C LYS A 746 -44.81 30.77 -30.21
N PRO A 747 -45.22 30.98 -28.94
CA PRO A 747 -44.43 30.55 -27.79
C PRO A 747 -44.19 29.04 -27.82
N VAL A 748 -42.96 28.63 -27.52
CA VAL A 748 -42.60 27.21 -27.40
C VAL A 748 -42.89 26.68 -25.99
N SER A 749 -42.96 25.36 -25.83
CA SER A 749 -43.24 24.70 -24.54
C SER A 749 -42.05 24.79 -23.58
N SER A 750 -42.28 24.62 -22.28
CA SER A 750 -41.18 24.36 -21.34
C SER A 750 -40.42 23.10 -21.75
N GLY A 751 -39.11 23.10 -21.57
CA GLY A 751 -38.26 21.94 -21.91
C GLY A 751 -36.84 22.30 -22.31
N LEU A 752 -36.10 21.27 -22.74
CA LEU A 752 -34.73 21.37 -23.20
C LEU A 752 -34.67 21.81 -24.67
N TYR A 753 -33.90 22.85 -24.94
CA TYR A 753 -33.59 23.35 -26.27
C TYR A 753 -32.09 23.44 -26.47
N PHE A 754 -31.67 23.44 -27.72
CA PHE A 754 -30.27 23.61 -28.12
C PHE A 754 -30.14 24.83 -29.01
N TYR A 755 -29.08 25.62 -28.85
CA TYR A 755 -28.71 26.66 -29.79
C TYR A 755 -27.36 26.33 -30.42
N LYS A 756 -27.27 26.57 -31.72
CA LYS A 756 -26.16 26.15 -32.57
C LYS A 756 -25.64 27.34 -33.34
N LEU A 757 -24.37 27.68 -33.13
CA LEU A 757 -23.64 28.67 -33.91
C LEU A 757 -22.77 27.95 -34.94
N ARG A 758 -23.12 28.10 -36.22
CA ARG A 758 -22.28 27.65 -37.33
C ARG A 758 -21.46 28.83 -37.83
N THR A 759 -20.15 28.66 -37.94
CA THR A 759 -19.25 29.61 -38.59
C THR A 759 -18.65 28.98 -39.86
N ASN A 760 -17.68 29.63 -40.50
CA ASN A 760 -17.01 29.10 -41.68
C ASN A 760 -16.23 27.79 -41.39
N SER A 761 -15.67 27.64 -40.20
CA SER A 761 -14.82 26.51 -39.80
C SER A 761 -15.36 25.67 -38.65
N ASN A 762 -16.24 26.22 -37.81
CA ASN A 762 -16.67 25.59 -36.57
C ASN A 762 -18.19 25.48 -36.46
N VAL A 763 -18.64 24.51 -35.67
CA VAL A 763 -20.03 24.33 -35.30
C VAL A 763 -20.11 24.14 -33.79
N LEU A 764 -20.59 25.16 -33.09
CA LEU A 764 -20.68 25.18 -31.62
C LEU A 764 -22.13 25.00 -31.22
N THR A 765 -22.39 24.16 -30.22
CA THR A 765 -23.75 23.84 -29.74
C THR A 765 -23.80 23.90 -28.22
N ARG A 766 -24.85 24.51 -27.66
CA ARG A 766 -25.09 24.53 -26.20
C ARG A 766 -26.57 24.29 -25.90
N LYS A 767 -26.85 23.83 -24.69
CA LYS A 767 -28.20 23.52 -24.19
C LYS A 767 -28.76 24.68 -23.34
N MET A 768 -30.09 24.83 -23.35
CA MET A 768 -30.82 25.80 -22.54
C MET A 768 -32.16 25.23 -22.07
N ILE A 769 -32.64 25.65 -20.91
CA ILE A 769 -33.89 25.18 -20.31
C ILE A 769 -34.90 26.32 -20.31
N MET A 770 -36.01 26.13 -21.03
CA MET A 770 -37.14 27.06 -21.00
C MET A 770 -38.11 26.66 -19.89
N MET A 771 -38.44 27.62 -19.03
CA MET A 771 -39.50 27.52 -18.03
C MET A 771 -40.66 28.40 -18.48
N LYS A 772 -41.89 27.94 -18.27
CA LYS A 772 -43.10 28.72 -18.58
C LYS A 772 -43.72 29.20 -17.28
#